data_AF-A0A5C5ZPM7-F1
#
_entry.id   AF-A0A5C5ZPM7-F1
#
_cell.length_a   1.000
_cell.length_b   1.000
_cell.length_c   1.000
_cell.angle_alpha   90.00
_cell.angle_beta   90.00
_cell.angle_gamma   90.00
#
_symmetry.space_group_name_H-M   'P 1'
#
loop_
_entity.id
_entity.type
_entity.pdbx_description
1 polymer ?
#
loop_
_entity_poly.entity_id
_entity_poly.type
_entity_poly.pdbx_seq_one_letter_code
_entity_poly.pdbx_strand_id
1 'polypeptide(L)'
;MARHTFGNCNNLMAISMNKCFTFCVMLALNVAVASAATRPNVILVMTDDQGYGEVGFHGNEVLKTPNLDRFAAEGTELTQFYVSPMCTPTRSSLMTGRYHFRTGAHDTYIGRSNMNPQETTIAEVFADAGYRTGIFGKWHLGENYPMRAQDQGFETVVVHGGGGIGQFADHPGNRYWNPTLLFNDIFRQAEGYCTDIFIDESIRFLSEKSEAPFFCYLPLNIPHSPFDVAKEYREQYDAQVLDEPGGRQWTSPIYGMLSQFDEAFQRLLDAVESQGIKNDTIVMFMSDNGPNSVYFTAGLRAKKGSVYENGIRVPFVIRWPGRIPVGRKIKDPAMHIDLLPTLANACGIEIADSLKLDGQNILPVLTGESPSIPERSLFMQHNRGNVPTKFKNGMARKGPWKVVNVSNDPSQFELYNIDVDPGEKEDLASQHPERVKALVSEYEAWFDDVTAELQSTQGMPCPCELNPIQKQAFRFTWQDWWGDKTGWWANNYGRWGMNNPGLIERFDVTIIPQKQHVGKPSKIKFLWQDQLIEKRFDETPERFVIEDTDLAEGIGFMEAQLFVGDKRWGVKEVQIKVHGAKTDIVAKPYDGSWESLQKMPVPAWFDDGKVGVFIHWGPYSVIGYRKGGRGYSEHVPKQIYSDPEHYYPLVKERWGATPPEFGYKDMIPEFKAEKWDPNAWAKLFADVGFKYCVMTAEHHDGWANWDSELTPWNAMDMGPKRDLVGELGKALKKQGVKFAPSYHRERHQTFFAKRLYTVQAEPQDDIAEEIRRVPEAAALYGPFGLTKEFVDDYVARWKEIQKKYEPDFLWIDDIPIWTRDGNNVLAGNTKPEVQYFYDQCRSMITDFMNDGAARGVDVYVNNKGGNRNWPAGVGCLEKDNLKLKVIGPKWESCTTFGTSFGYLEGDRYKSIESVIHEMVEVISRNGNFLVNIGPKSDGTIPEPQMERLMAMKHWLKVNGDAIYGSRYWKESEQKDERLAFTTNGKKLYAIKLEKPIEPFVIRGTAGWTADQVKSVRLLGSDAAVISRMTTGGLQITPPSSLGESDHAWAFEILTDQNQHHPNVIVHDEDKALRGTKKVDLEGRSAPSVLTHPKVKSFVLPGASVILETAAAAGGFETLTLPAASNRKITTNKPTANDPLHTLTDGMLTKGFGKTP
;
A
#
# COMPACT_ATOMS: atom_id res chain seq x y z
N MET A 1 -11.02 -68.39 -61.91
CA MET A 1 -12.40 -67.92 -62.17
C MET A 1 -12.87 -67.08 -60.99
N ALA A 2 -13.54 -65.97 -61.30
CA ALA A 2 -14.52 -65.24 -60.47
C ALA A 2 -14.06 -64.46 -59.21
N ARG A 3 -14.71 -63.30 -59.06
CA ARG A 3 -14.45 -62.16 -58.17
C ARG A 3 -14.87 -62.34 -56.71
N HIS A 4 -14.29 -61.46 -55.87
CA HIS A 4 -14.86 -60.68 -54.75
C HIS A 4 -14.38 -60.93 -53.31
N THR A 5 -13.87 -59.80 -52.76
CA THR A 5 -13.96 -59.24 -51.38
C THR A 5 -13.15 -59.81 -50.21
N PHE A 6 -12.20 -58.96 -49.78
CA PHE A 6 -11.82 -58.53 -48.41
C PHE A 6 -12.04 -59.45 -47.21
N GLY A 7 -10.96 -59.69 -46.47
CA GLY A 7 -11.00 -60.08 -45.07
C GLY A 7 -9.65 -60.58 -44.53
N ASN A 8 -9.09 -59.83 -43.57
CA ASN A 8 -8.27 -60.23 -42.43
C ASN A 8 -7.29 -61.41 -42.56
N CYS A 9 -6.00 -61.12 -42.30
CA CYS A 9 -5.25 -61.66 -41.16
C CYS A 9 -3.77 -61.31 -41.31
N ASN A 10 -3.23 -60.54 -40.36
CA ASN A 10 -1.86 -60.66 -39.86
C ASN A 10 -1.69 -59.65 -38.73
N ASN A 11 -1.82 -60.10 -37.47
CA ASN A 11 -1.24 -59.40 -36.31
C ASN A 11 -1.16 -60.34 -35.12
N LEU A 12 -0.20 -61.26 -35.20
CA LEU A 12 0.36 -62.01 -34.06
C LEU A 12 1.58 -61.30 -33.45
N MET A 13 1.71 -59.98 -33.67
CA MET A 13 2.84 -59.14 -33.24
C MET A 13 2.37 -57.85 -32.52
N ALA A 14 1.35 -57.94 -31.64
CA ALA A 14 0.80 -56.77 -30.96
C ALA A 14 0.60 -56.92 -29.43
N ILE A 15 1.09 -58.01 -28.81
CA ILE A 15 0.76 -58.32 -27.41
C ILE A 15 1.96 -58.22 -26.44
N SER A 16 3.21 -58.08 -26.91
CA SER A 16 4.36 -57.82 -26.00
C SER A 16 4.95 -56.41 -26.04
N MET A 17 4.51 -55.52 -26.95
CA MET A 17 4.98 -54.12 -27.00
C MET A 17 4.10 -53.14 -26.20
N ASN A 18 2.87 -53.51 -25.83
CA ASN A 18 1.96 -52.64 -25.08
C ASN A 18 2.09 -52.71 -23.55
N LYS A 19 3.01 -53.53 -22.99
CA LYS A 19 3.33 -53.49 -21.56
C LYS A 19 4.66 -52.78 -21.24
N CYS A 20 5.61 -52.75 -22.18
CA CYS A 20 6.82 -51.92 -22.04
C CYS A 20 6.57 -50.44 -22.35
N PHE A 21 5.65 -50.11 -23.28
CA PHE A 21 5.35 -48.71 -23.56
C PHE A 21 4.55 -48.05 -22.43
N THR A 22 3.66 -48.77 -21.75
CA THR A 22 2.91 -48.24 -20.60
C THR A 22 3.76 -48.16 -19.33
N PHE A 23 4.78 -49.01 -19.15
CA PHE A 23 5.71 -48.92 -18.02
C PHE A 23 6.77 -47.82 -18.23
N CYS A 24 7.24 -47.58 -19.46
CA CYS A 24 8.13 -46.44 -19.75
C CYS A 24 7.38 -45.10 -19.77
N VAL A 25 6.10 -45.07 -20.15
CA VAL A 25 5.28 -43.84 -20.06
C VAL A 25 4.88 -43.54 -18.61
N MET A 26 4.66 -44.55 -17.74
CA MET A 26 4.45 -44.31 -16.30
C MET A 26 5.74 -43.97 -15.52
N LEU A 27 6.92 -44.37 -15.99
CA LEU A 27 8.20 -43.87 -15.42
C LEU A 27 8.57 -42.48 -15.96
N ALA A 28 8.16 -42.10 -17.17
CA ALA A 28 8.38 -40.76 -17.71
C ALA A 28 7.35 -39.72 -17.21
N LEU A 29 6.16 -40.13 -16.80
CA LEU A 29 5.15 -39.25 -16.16
C LEU A 29 5.40 -38.98 -14.66
N ASN A 30 6.41 -39.59 -14.06
CA ASN A 30 6.85 -39.32 -12.68
C ASN A 30 8.12 -38.44 -12.58
N VAL A 31 8.63 -37.90 -13.70
CA VAL A 31 9.81 -37.00 -13.71
C VAL A 31 9.48 -35.59 -14.22
N ALA A 32 8.20 -35.29 -14.43
CA ALA A 32 7.74 -33.93 -14.70
C ALA A 32 6.60 -33.54 -13.75
N VAL A 33 6.77 -33.82 -12.45
CA VAL A 33 6.40 -32.79 -11.49
C VAL A 33 7.37 -31.66 -11.79
N ALA A 34 6.92 -30.64 -12.52
CA ALA A 34 7.65 -29.39 -12.52
C ALA A 34 7.76 -29.00 -11.05
N SER A 35 8.94 -29.25 -10.47
CA SER A 35 9.35 -28.60 -9.23
C SER A 35 9.03 -27.13 -9.47
N ALA A 36 8.05 -26.59 -8.74
CA ALA A 36 7.90 -25.16 -8.66
C ALA A 36 9.30 -24.64 -8.37
N ALA A 37 9.90 -23.87 -9.28
CA ALA A 37 11.29 -23.49 -9.17
C ALA A 37 11.50 -22.93 -7.76
N THR A 38 12.24 -23.66 -6.93
CA THR A 38 12.44 -23.30 -5.53
C THR A 38 13.13 -21.95 -5.52
N ARG A 39 12.42 -20.93 -5.02
CA ARG A 39 12.99 -19.59 -4.85
C ARG A 39 14.18 -19.71 -3.89
N PRO A 40 15.39 -19.24 -4.25
CA PRO A 40 16.56 -19.44 -3.43
C PRO A 40 16.50 -18.59 -2.16
N ASN A 41 17.13 -19.08 -1.10
CA ASN A 41 17.46 -18.26 0.07
C ASN A 41 18.59 -17.29 -0.27
N VAL A 42 18.67 -16.18 0.47
CA VAL A 42 19.72 -15.16 0.27
C VAL A 42 20.40 -14.86 1.60
N ILE A 43 21.73 -14.94 1.61
CA ILE A 43 22.60 -14.49 2.71
C ILE A 43 23.54 -13.43 2.16
N LEU A 44 23.43 -12.21 2.69
CA LEU A 44 24.31 -11.09 2.36
C LEU A 44 25.17 -10.74 3.56
N VAL A 45 26.45 -11.11 3.51
CA VAL A 45 27.44 -10.80 4.55
C VAL A 45 28.20 -9.54 4.18
N MET A 46 28.25 -8.58 5.09
CA MET A 46 28.92 -7.29 4.88
C MET A 46 29.80 -6.96 6.08
N THR A 47 31.07 -6.67 5.85
CA THR A 47 32.00 -6.11 6.84
C THR A 47 32.04 -4.58 6.79
N ASP A 48 32.59 -3.95 7.83
CA ASP A 48 32.64 -2.50 8.03
C ASP A 48 34.09 -2.02 8.08
N ASP A 49 34.48 -1.11 7.21
CA ASP A 49 35.84 -0.56 7.12
C ASP A 49 36.94 -1.56 6.72
N GLN A 50 36.59 -2.64 6.00
CA GLN A 50 37.54 -3.58 5.41
C GLN A 50 37.91 -3.18 3.99
N GLY A 51 39.20 -3.00 3.70
CA GLY A 51 39.68 -2.59 2.39
C GLY A 51 39.76 -3.72 1.36
N TYR A 52 39.90 -3.34 0.07
CA TYR A 52 40.13 -4.28 -1.03
C TYR A 52 41.29 -5.23 -0.73
N GLY A 53 42.44 -4.73 -0.27
CA GLY A 53 43.62 -5.57 0.02
C GLY A 53 43.55 -6.38 1.33
N GLU A 54 42.52 -6.22 2.16
CA GLU A 54 42.46 -6.86 3.48
C GLU A 54 41.80 -8.26 3.41
N VAL A 55 42.23 -9.06 2.43
CA VAL A 55 41.89 -10.48 2.23
C VAL A 55 43.06 -11.21 1.55
N GLY A 56 43.23 -12.50 1.83
CA GLY A 56 44.31 -13.33 1.28
C GLY A 56 44.25 -13.47 -0.25
N PHE A 57 43.05 -13.67 -0.83
CA PHE A 57 42.85 -13.85 -2.27
C PHE A 57 43.15 -12.62 -3.14
N HIS A 58 43.48 -11.47 -2.53
CA HIS A 58 44.03 -10.28 -3.19
C HIS A 58 45.55 -10.10 -2.99
N GLY A 59 46.24 -11.12 -2.50
CA GLY A 59 47.70 -11.17 -2.39
C GLY A 59 48.26 -10.68 -1.05
N ASN A 60 47.42 -10.54 -0.02
CA ASN A 60 47.89 -10.21 1.32
C ASN A 60 48.46 -11.46 2.01
N GLU A 61 49.78 -11.60 2.04
CA GLU A 61 50.45 -12.79 2.60
C GLU A 61 50.48 -12.79 4.14
N VAL A 62 50.31 -11.61 4.75
CA VAL A 62 50.36 -11.43 6.21
C VAL A 62 49.04 -11.86 6.83
N LEU A 63 47.93 -11.26 6.40
CA LEU A 63 46.58 -11.54 6.91
C LEU A 63 46.15 -12.99 6.58
N LYS A 64 45.64 -13.72 7.57
CA LYS A 64 45.14 -15.09 7.40
C LYS A 64 43.62 -15.10 7.32
N THR A 65 43.11 -15.37 6.11
CA THR A 65 41.68 -15.54 5.80
C THR A 65 41.39 -16.79 4.94
N PRO A 66 41.82 -18.00 5.39
CA PRO A 66 41.71 -19.21 4.58
C PRO A 66 40.28 -19.56 4.16
N ASN A 67 39.26 -19.20 4.95
CA ASN A 67 37.88 -19.53 4.65
C ASN A 67 37.28 -18.59 3.60
N LEU A 68 37.59 -17.29 3.66
CA LEU A 68 37.28 -16.33 2.59
C LEU A 68 38.02 -16.67 1.30
N ASP A 69 39.28 -17.08 1.39
CA ASP A 69 40.07 -17.48 0.21
C ASP A 69 39.46 -18.71 -0.47
N ARG A 70 39.01 -19.69 0.32
CA ARG A 70 38.25 -20.84 -0.16
C ARG A 70 36.91 -20.42 -0.76
N PHE A 71 36.17 -19.54 -0.11
CA PHE A 71 34.90 -19.03 -0.61
C PHE A 71 35.05 -18.28 -1.95
N ALA A 72 36.12 -17.51 -2.11
CA ALA A 72 36.48 -16.86 -3.36
C ALA A 72 36.83 -17.87 -4.47
N ALA A 73 37.57 -18.93 -4.14
CA ALA A 73 37.89 -20.00 -5.09
C ALA A 73 36.65 -20.82 -5.51
N GLU A 74 35.67 -20.97 -4.62
CA GLU A 74 34.40 -21.67 -4.86
C GLU A 74 33.31 -20.77 -5.48
N GLY A 75 33.50 -19.45 -5.48
CA GLY A 75 32.53 -18.46 -5.94
C GLY A 75 32.93 -17.75 -7.22
N THR A 76 32.18 -16.70 -7.57
CA THR A 76 32.53 -15.71 -8.58
C THR A 76 32.89 -14.39 -7.90
N GLU A 77 34.02 -13.81 -8.28
CA GLU A 77 34.49 -12.51 -7.78
C GLU A 77 34.12 -11.39 -8.75
N LEU A 78 33.54 -10.30 -8.24
CA LEU A 78 33.46 -9.03 -8.97
C LEU A 78 34.68 -8.18 -8.58
N THR A 79 35.73 -8.25 -9.41
CA THR A 79 37.01 -7.62 -9.08
C THR A 79 36.92 -6.10 -8.97
N GLN A 80 35.94 -5.47 -9.64
CA GLN A 80 35.68 -4.03 -9.65
C GLN A 80 34.27 -3.73 -9.11
N PHE A 81 34.02 -4.09 -7.85
CA PHE A 81 32.78 -3.78 -7.15
C PHE A 81 32.90 -2.51 -6.30
N TYR A 82 31.98 -1.58 -6.51
CA TYR A 82 32.05 -0.23 -5.98
C TYR A 82 30.96 0.09 -4.95
N VAL A 83 31.39 0.63 -3.82
CA VAL A 83 30.57 1.11 -2.70
C VAL A 83 30.82 2.59 -2.42
N SER A 84 29.89 3.24 -1.75
CA SER A 84 30.09 4.61 -1.32
C SER A 84 31.26 4.70 -0.33
N PRO A 85 31.98 5.82 -0.24
CA PRO A 85 33.21 5.92 0.56
C PRO A 85 32.98 5.96 2.08
N MET A 86 31.74 5.74 2.55
CA MET A 86 31.32 5.73 3.94
C MET A 86 30.15 4.74 4.14
N CYS A 87 30.05 4.16 5.34
CA CYS A 87 29.10 3.10 5.68
C CYS A 87 27.61 3.45 5.51
N THR A 88 27.09 4.55 6.08
CA THR A 88 25.67 4.92 5.93
C THR A 88 25.26 5.09 4.46
N PRO A 89 25.97 5.88 3.62
CA PRO A 89 25.70 5.95 2.19
C PRO A 89 25.65 4.59 1.48
N THR A 90 26.59 3.68 1.78
CA THR A 90 26.58 2.34 1.17
C THR A 90 25.36 1.54 1.61
N ARG A 91 25.00 1.61 2.90
CA ARG A 91 23.87 0.86 3.47
C ARG A 91 22.54 1.34 2.90
N SER A 92 22.30 2.63 2.84
CA SER A 92 21.05 3.16 2.28
C SER A 92 20.92 2.80 0.80
N SER A 93 21.99 2.96 0.01
CA SER A 93 21.99 2.58 -1.40
C SER A 93 21.85 1.08 -1.66
N LEU A 94 22.43 0.24 -0.79
CA LEU A 94 22.26 -1.20 -0.84
C LEU A 94 20.80 -1.60 -0.56
N MET A 95 20.21 -1.01 0.48
CA MET A 95 18.83 -1.33 0.87
C MET A 95 17.84 -0.92 -0.21
N THR A 96 18.03 0.22 -0.90
CA THR A 96 17.00 0.77 -1.80
C THR A 96 17.28 0.56 -3.28
N GLY A 97 18.50 0.15 -3.67
CA GLY A 97 18.91 0.11 -5.08
C GLY A 97 19.00 1.50 -5.74
N ARG A 98 19.04 2.57 -4.93
CA ARG A 98 19.05 3.99 -5.36
C ARG A 98 20.26 4.71 -4.79
N TYR A 99 20.70 5.79 -5.42
CA TYR A 99 21.80 6.60 -4.88
C TYR A 99 21.44 7.22 -3.52
N HIS A 100 22.40 7.20 -2.58
CA HIS A 100 22.19 7.57 -1.18
C HIS A 100 21.67 9.00 -0.97
N PHE A 101 21.97 9.92 -1.89
CA PHE A 101 21.41 11.27 -1.84
C PHE A 101 19.88 11.31 -2.01
N ARG A 102 19.28 10.39 -2.77
CA ARG A 102 17.82 10.28 -2.89
C ARG A 102 17.19 9.81 -1.58
N THR A 103 17.87 8.91 -0.88
CA THR A 103 17.39 8.31 0.38
C THR A 103 17.44 9.25 1.59
N GLY A 104 18.04 10.44 1.44
CA GLY A 104 18.32 11.37 2.53
C GLY A 104 19.54 11.01 3.40
N ALA A 105 19.92 9.72 3.46
CA ALA A 105 21.00 9.21 4.27
C ALA A 105 22.38 9.34 3.59
N HIS A 106 23.09 10.44 3.81
CA HIS A 106 24.32 10.79 3.08
C HIS A 106 25.55 11.13 3.94
N ASP A 107 25.41 11.14 5.27
CA ASP A 107 26.53 11.25 6.22
C ASP A 107 26.29 10.25 7.37
N THR A 108 27.22 10.16 8.28
CA THR A 108 27.24 9.16 9.37
C THR A 108 26.72 9.70 10.70
N TYR A 109 26.27 10.96 10.72
CA TYR A 109 25.83 11.72 11.91
C TYR A 109 25.00 12.94 11.49
N ILE A 110 24.69 13.85 12.43
CA ILE A 110 23.89 15.08 12.22
C ILE A 110 22.53 14.88 11.53
N GLY A 111 21.88 13.76 11.85
CA GLY A 111 20.60 13.35 11.28
C GLY A 111 20.68 12.94 9.81
N ARG A 112 21.87 12.93 9.20
CA ARG A 112 22.08 12.44 7.83
C ARG A 112 22.37 10.95 7.76
N SER A 113 22.40 10.26 8.91
CA SER A 113 22.37 8.79 8.97
C SER A 113 20.95 8.23 8.95
N ASN A 114 19.94 9.09 9.08
CA ASN A 114 18.54 8.69 9.09
C ASN A 114 18.04 8.57 7.66
N MET A 115 17.68 7.35 7.25
CA MET A 115 17.09 7.11 5.93
C MET A 115 15.66 7.62 5.91
N ASN A 116 15.24 8.21 4.79
CA ASN A 116 13.86 8.59 4.59
C ASN A 116 12.98 7.33 4.70
N PRO A 117 12.05 7.24 5.66
CA PRO A 117 11.25 6.04 5.90
C PRO A 117 10.23 5.74 4.79
N GLN A 118 10.11 6.63 3.78
CA GLN A 118 9.29 6.42 2.58
C GLN A 118 10.03 5.66 1.47
N GLU A 119 11.34 5.42 1.62
CA GLU A 119 12.08 4.55 0.70
C GLU A 119 11.68 3.09 0.93
N THR A 120 11.58 2.31 -0.15
CA THR A 120 11.34 0.87 -0.05
C THR A 120 12.66 0.13 -0.04
N THR A 121 12.86 -0.68 0.98
CA THR A 121 14.07 -1.49 1.19
C THR A 121 13.97 -2.87 0.54
N ILE A 122 15.13 -3.50 0.31
CA ILE A 122 15.24 -4.88 -0.12
C ILE A 122 14.57 -5.84 0.87
N ALA A 123 14.57 -5.52 2.17
CA ALA A 123 13.87 -6.34 3.15
C ALA A 123 12.36 -6.29 2.92
N GLU A 124 11.78 -5.11 2.69
CA GLU A 124 10.35 -4.97 2.35
C GLU A 124 10.00 -5.68 1.03
N VAL A 125 10.81 -5.48 -0.03
CA VAL A 125 10.63 -6.19 -1.31
C VAL A 125 10.61 -7.71 -1.13
N PHE A 126 11.47 -8.24 -0.26
CA PHE A 126 11.55 -9.67 0.00
C PHE A 126 10.41 -10.15 0.92
N ALA A 127 10.07 -9.40 1.97
CA ALA A 127 8.97 -9.71 2.88
C ALA A 127 7.63 -9.76 2.12
N ASP A 128 7.36 -8.78 1.25
CA ASP A 128 6.16 -8.74 0.40
C ASP A 128 6.08 -9.93 -0.56
N ALA A 129 7.25 -10.44 -1.00
CA ALA A 129 7.34 -11.64 -1.81
C ALA A 129 7.23 -12.96 -1.02
N GLY A 130 7.02 -12.89 0.29
CA GLY A 130 6.83 -14.03 1.20
C GLY A 130 8.12 -14.60 1.78
N TYR A 131 9.22 -13.84 1.81
CA TYR A 131 10.44 -14.26 2.49
C TYR A 131 10.40 -13.89 3.97
N ARG A 132 10.98 -14.75 4.82
CA ARG A 132 11.38 -14.34 6.17
C ARG A 132 12.57 -13.40 6.08
N THR A 133 12.59 -12.33 6.85
CA THR A 133 13.68 -11.33 6.80
C THR A 133 14.39 -11.22 8.15
N GLY A 134 15.72 -11.27 8.11
CA GLY A 134 16.57 -11.20 9.31
C GLY A 134 17.75 -10.25 9.13
N ILE A 135 18.02 -9.44 10.15
CA ILE A 135 19.21 -8.59 10.24
C ILE A 135 19.99 -8.87 11.52
N PHE A 136 21.30 -9.06 11.39
CA PHE A 136 22.20 -9.39 12.49
C PHE A 136 23.46 -8.52 12.39
N GLY A 137 23.54 -7.43 13.17
CA GLY A 137 24.71 -6.56 13.18
C GLY A 137 24.42 -5.06 13.27
N LYS A 138 24.96 -4.29 12.33
CA LYS A 138 24.87 -2.84 12.24
C LYS A 138 23.76 -2.42 11.28
N TRP A 139 22.78 -1.66 11.77
CA TRP A 139 21.76 -1.02 10.92
C TRP A 139 22.25 0.34 10.40
N HIS A 140 22.45 1.30 11.30
CA HIS A 140 22.98 2.65 11.04
C HIS A 140 22.21 3.45 9.97
N LEU A 141 20.90 3.24 9.88
CA LEU A 141 19.95 3.98 9.04
C LEU A 141 18.83 4.67 9.83
N GLY A 142 18.90 4.64 11.17
CA GLY A 142 17.96 5.30 12.08
C GLY A 142 17.69 4.44 13.33
N GLU A 143 17.57 5.08 14.49
CA GLU A 143 17.37 4.40 15.79
C GLU A 143 15.96 4.51 16.34
N ASN A 144 15.14 5.42 15.79
CA ASN A 144 13.79 5.68 16.23
C ASN A 144 12.79 5.41 15.12
N TYR A 145 11.56 5.07 15.50
CA TYR A 145 10.44 4.92 14.60
C TYR A 145 10.25 6.20 13.74
N PRO A 146 9.97 6.06 12.43
CA PRO A 146 9.75 4.82 11.67
C PRO A 146 11.00 4.29 10.92
N MET A 147 12.22 4.59 11.37
CA MET A 147 13.46 4.32 10.62
C MET A 147 14.27 3.11 11.15
N ARG A 148 13.75 2.38 12.15
CA ARG A 148 14.45 1.22 12.72
C ARG A 148 14.41 0.05 11.73
N ALA A 149 15.32 -0.91 11.87
CA ALA A 149 15.33 -2.07 10.98
C ALA A 149 13.99 -2.83 10.96
N GLN A 150 13.34 -3.00 12.12
CA GLN A 150 12.02 -3.62 12.23
C GLN A 150 10.88 -2.81 11.60
N ASP A 151 11.09 -1.51 11.38
CA ASP A 151 10.11 -0.64 10.71
C ASP A 151 10.36 -0.59 9.19
N GLN A 152 11.42 -1.25 8.71
CA GLN A 152 11.92 -1.20 7.33
C GLN A 152 12.11 -2.64 6.81
N GLY A 153 11.10 -3.49 7.06
CA GLY A 153 10.96 -4.81 6.47
C GLY A 153 11.66 -5.97 7.17
N PHE A 154 12.41 -5.78 8.26
CA PHE A 154 13.05 -6.89 8.98
C PHE A 154 12.18 -7.45 10.11
N GLU A 155 11.84 -8.74 10.03
CA GLU A 155 11.02 -9.42 11.04
C GLU A 155 11.85 -9.90 12.26
N THR A 156 13.10 -10.31 12.00
CA THR A 156 14.06 -10.73 13.04
C THR A 156 15.23 -9.75 13.09
N VAL A 157 15.36 -9.04 14.21
CA VAL A 157 16.36 -7.99 14.39
C VAL A 157 17.26 -8.32 15.58
N VAL A 158 18.57 -8.40 15.34
CA VAL A 158 19.60 -8.40 16.38
C VAL A 158 20.66 -7.39 16.00
N VAL A 159 20.57 -6.16 16.56
CA VAL A 159 21.43 -5.06 16.14
C VAL A 159 22.04 -4.28 17.30
N HIS A 160 23.16 -3.61 17.04
CA HIS A 160 23.65 -2.52 17.90
C HIS A 160 23.25 -1.16 17.29
N GLY A 161 23.20 -0.10 18.11
CA GLY A 161 22.86 1.24 17.63
C GLY A 161 24.09 2.00 17.10
N GLY A 162 23.85 3.02 16.29
CA GLY A 162 24.87 3.93 15.76
C GLY A 162 25.86 3.29 14.77
N GLY A 163 26.91 4.04 14.43
CA GLY A 163 27.90 3.65 13.44
C GLY A 163 28.97 2.67 13.93
N GLY A 164 29.02 2.38 15.22
CA GLY A 164 29.98 1.45 15.80
C GLY A 164 29.67 1.22 17.28
N ILE A 165 30.15 0.09 17.82
CA ILE A 165 29.88 -0.28 19.21
C ILE A 165 30.42 0.78 20.18
N GLY A 166 29.58 1.20 21.11
CA GLY A 166 29.89 2.21 22.12
C GLY A 166 29.83 3.66 21.62
N GLN A 167 29.39 3.89 20.38
CA GLN A 167 29.07 5.24 19.91
C GLN A 167 27.81 5.81 20.59
N PHE A 168 27.54 7.10 20.38
CA PHE A 168 26.51 7.83 21.14
C PHE A 168 25.09 7.27 20.97
N ALA A 169 24.71 6.89 19.75
CA ALA A 169 23.41 6.30 19.48
C ALA A 169 23.31 4.82 19.89
N ASP A 170 24.45 4.17 20.15
CA ASP A 170 24.47 2.81 20.70
C ASP A 170 24.01 2.79 22.16
N HIS A 171 23.80 1.59 22.69
CA HIS A 171 23.52 1.41 24.11
C HIS A 171 24.64 2.03 24.97
N PRO A 172 24.34 2.83 26.00
CA PRO A 172 25.37 3.45 26.83
C PRO A 172 26.35 2.44 27.41
N GLY A 173 27.65 2.67 27.18
CA GLY A 173 28.73 1.84 27.74
C GLY A 173 28.93 0.49 27.04
N ASN A 174 28.34 0.28 25.86
CA ASN A 174 28.48 -0.97 25.10
C ASN A 174 29.93 -1.27 24.70
N ARG A 175 30.24 -2.55 24.50
CA ARG A 175 31.59 -3.08 24.22
C ARG A 175 31.50 -4.26 23.26
N TYR A 176 32.61 -4.61 22.62
CA TYR A 176 32.68 -5.79 21.73
C TYR A 176 32.46 -7.11 22.49
N TRP A 177 32.84 -7.15 23.76
CA TRP A 177 32.64 -8.29 24.65
C TRP A 177 31.45 -8.07 25.57
N ASN A 178 30.60 -9.08 25.62
CA ASN A 178 29.33 -9.09 26.33
C ASN A 178 28.44 -7.88 25.98
N PRO A 179 28.15 -7.65 24.68
CA PRO A 179 27.45 -6.45 24.23
C PRO A 179 26.01 -6.44 24.69
N THR A 180 25.46 -5.24 24.91
CA THR A 180 24.01 -5.04 24.97
C THR A 180 23.50 -4.77 23.57
N LEU A 181 22.67 -5.66 23.04
CA LEU A 181 22.11 -5.61 21.69
C LEU A 181 20.59 -5.48 21.74
N LEU A 182 20.01 -4.90 20.69
CA LEU A 182 18.57 -4.84 20.49
C LEU A 182 18.10 -6.12 19.80
N PHE A 183 17.34 -6.94 20.52
CA PHE A 183 16.61 -8.09 19.99
C PHE A 183 15.17 -7.68 19.72
N ASN A 184 14.84 -7.35 18.47
CA ASN A 184 13.58 -6.70 18.07
C ASN A 184 13.32 -5.42 18.90
N ASP A 185 12.42 -5.48 19.89
CA ASP A 185 12.12 -4.35 20.76
C ASP A 185 12.81 -4.43 22.14
N ILE A 186 13.67 -5.42 22.39
CA ILE A 186 14.20 -5.69 23.74
C ILE A 186 15.72 -5.61 23.74
N PHE A 187 16.28 -4.64 24.46
CA PHE A 187 17.70 -4.61 24.76
C PHE A 187 18.06 -5.75 25.73
N ARG A 188 19.06 -6.57 25.35
CA ARG A 188 19.57 -7.67 26.17
C ARG A 188 21.09 -7.68 26.11
N GLN A 189 21.71 -7.93 27.26
CA GLN A 189 23.12 -8.26 27.29
C GLN A 189 23.31 -9.69 26.78
N ALA A 190 24.09 -9.85 25.73
CA ALA A 190 24.53 -11.14 25.22
C ALA A 190 25.90 -11.48 25.81
N GLU A 191 26.21 -12.77 25.93
CA GLU A 191 27.51 -13.26 26.39
C GLU A 191 28.40 -13.62 25.19
N GLY A 192 29.67 -13.22 25.22
CA GLY A 192 30.64 -13.51 24.17
C GLY A 192 31.03 -12.29 23.31
N TYR A 193 31.69 -12.56 22.19
CA TYR A 193 32.18 -11.54 21.26
C TYR A 193 31.11 -11.19 20.22
N CYS A 194 30.96 -9.90 19.92
CA CYS A 194 29.83 -9.38 19.14
C CYS A 194 29.66 -10.06 17.76
N THR A 195 30.75 -10.27 17.01
CA THR A 195 30.71 -10.96 15.71
C THR A 195 30.21 -12.40 15.84
N ASP A 196 30.64 -13.11 16.88
CA ASP A 196 30.23 -14.49 17.10
C ASP A 196 28.75 -14.57 17.44
N ILE A 197 28.24 -13.62 18.23
CA ILE A 197 26.81 -13.51 18.57
C ILE A 197 25.98 -13.28 17.31
N PHE A 198 26.35 -12.33 16.43
CA PHE A 198 25.60 -12.10 15.20
C PHE A 198 25.58 -13.32 14.27
N ILE A 199 26.70 -14.04 14.19
CA ILE A 199 26.79 -15.31 13.44
C ILE A 199 25.87 -16.36 14.06
N ASP A 200 25.89 -16.55 15.38
CA ASP A 200 25.06 -17.54 16.06
C ASP A 200 23.56 -17.24 15.92
N GLU A 201 23.16 -15.99 16.04
CA GLU A 201 21.77 -15.55 15.87
C GLU A 201 21.32 -15.71 14.41
N SER A 202 22.18 -15.41 13.44
CA SER A 202 21.89 -15.69 12.03
C SER A 202 21.69 -17.19 11.79
N ILE A 203 22.60 -18.05 12.28
CA ILE A 203 22.49 -19.51 12.16
C ILE A 203 21.19 -20.01 12.80
N ARG A 204 20.79 -19.44 13.94
CA ARG A 204 19.50 -19.76 14.58
C ARG A 204 18.33 -19.44 13.66
N PHE A 205 18.32 -18.25 13.06
CA PHE A 205 17.30 -17.83 12.09
C PHE A 205 17.25 -18.71 10.84
N LEU A 206 18.41 -19.14 10.31
CA LEU A 206 18.46 -20.09 9.19
C LEU A 206 17.85 -21.45 9.59
N SER A 207 18.08 -21.88 10.84
CA SER A 207 17.67 -23.19 11.37
C SER A 207 16.18 -23.31 11.73
N GLU A 208 15.43 -22.20 11.69
CA GLU A 208 13.99 -22.22 11.95
C GLU A 208 13.25 -23.01 10.86
N LYS A 209 12.43 -23.99 11.28
CA LYS A 209 11.64 -24.79 10.35
C LYS A 209 10.58 -23.94 9.66
N SER A 210 10.73 -23.73 8.37
CA SER A 210 9.83 -22.94 7.54
C SER A 210 9.87 -23.44 6.10
N GLU A 211 8.72 -23.43 5.42
CA GLU A 211 8.62 -23.65 3.97
C GLU A 211 8.92 -22.36 3.17
N ALA A 212 8.85 -21.19 3.82
CA ALA A 212 9.17 -19.90 3.22
C ALA A 212 10.70 -19.69 3.16
N PRO A 213 11.26 -19.19 2.03
CA PRO A 213 12.66 -18.85 1.92
C PRO A 213 13.01 -17.64 2.80
N PHE A 214 14.30 -17.34 2.95
CA PHE A 214 14.74 -16.22 3.79
C PHE A 214 15.70 -15.25 3.09
N PHE A 215 15.64 -13.99 3.53
CA PHE A 215 16.65 -12.96 3.28
C PHE A 215 17.36 -12.64 4.60
N CYS A 216 18.61 -13.07 4.71
CA CYS A 216 19.46 -12.84 5.87
C CYS A 216 20.52 -11.78 5.53
N TYR A 217 20.37 -10.59 6.10
CA TYR A 217 21.38 -9.53 6.04
C TYR A 217 22.27 -9.60 7.29
N LEU A 218 23.57 -9.81 7.09
CA LEU A 218 24.55 -9.94 8.16
C LEU A 218 25.59 -8.81 8.07
N PRO A 219 25.21 -7.57 8.44
CA PRO A 219 26.10 -6.42 8.46
C PRO A 219 26.99 -6.36 9.71
N LEU A 220 28.13 -7.01 9.68
CA LEU A 220 29.07 -7.03 10.80
C LEU A 220 29.80 -5.68 10.93
N ASN A 221 29.95 -5.21 12.16
CA ASN A 221 30.68 -3.98 12.51
C ASN A 221 32.21 -4.15 12.55
N ILE A 222 32.74 -5.13 11.81
CA ILE A 222 34.13 -5.55 11.87
C ILE A 222 34.85 -5.15 10.57
N PRO A 223 36.09 -4.60 10.63
CA PRO A 223 36.91 -4.29 11.79
C PRO A 223 36.77 -2.83 12.29
N HIS A 224 35.57 -2.32 12.58
CA HIS A 224 35.42 -0.92 13.04
C HIS A 224 36.14 -0.66 14.39
N SER A 225 36.56 0.60 14.61
CA SER A 225 37.15 1.03 15.89
C SER A 225 36.17 0.85 17.08
N PRO A 226 36.64 0.58 18.33
CA PRO A 226 38.00 0.68 18.87
C PRO A 226 38.98 -0.49 18.60
N PHE A 227 38.68 -1.41 17.69
CA PHE A 227 39.56 -2.54 17.32
C PHE A 227 39.85 -3.50 18.50
N ASP A 228 38.82 -3.81 19.28
CA ASP A 228 38.88 -4.76 20.40
C ASP A 228 38.69 -6.19 19.87
N VAL A 229 39.62 -7.09 20.19
CA VAL A 229 39.67 -8.47 19.67
C VAL A 229 40.37 -9.39 20.67
N ALA A 230 40.08 -10.69 20.61
CA ALA A 230 40.74 -11.68 21.44
C ALA A 230 42.26 -11.69 21.21
N LYS A 231 43.01 -11.93 22.28
CA LYS A 231 44.48 -11.81 22.32
C LYS A 231 45.14 -12.78 21.35
N GLU A 232 44.64 -14.01 21.29
CA GLU A 232 45.11 -15.09 20.42
C GLU A 232 45.07 -14.72 18.93
N TYR A 233 44.04 -14.01 18.47
CA TYR A 233 43.95 -13.58 17.07
C TYR A 233 44.87 -12.41 16.75
N ARG A 234 45.15 -11.55 17.72
CA ARG A 234 46.03 -10.38 17.54
C ARG A 234 47.51 -10.74 17.64
N GLU A 235 47.90 -11.63 18.54
CA GLU A 235 49.30 -11.95 18.86
C GLU A 235 50.09 -12.45 17.64
N GLN A 236 49.45 -13.20 16.74
CA GLN A 236 50.08 -13.68 15.51
C GLN A 236 50.54 -12.54 14.58
N TYR A 237 49.94 -11.35 14.69
CA TYR A 237 50.27 -10.17 13.90
C TYR A 237 51.20 -9.21 14.63
N ASP A 238 51.06 -9.08 15.96
CA ASP A 238 51.97 -8.28 16.79
C ASP A 238 53.43 -8.76 16.66
N ALA A 239 53.65 -10.06 16.43
CA ALA A 239 54.98 -10.65 16.24
C ALA A 239 55.68 -10.26 14.92
N GLN A 240 54.95 -9.72 13.94
CA GLN A 240 55.46 -9.51 12.56
C GLN A 240 55.97 -8.08 12.28
N VAL A 241 55.87 -7.15 13.25
CA VAL A 241 56.27 -5.72 13.14
C VAL A 241 55.74 -5.05 11.86
N LEU A 242 54.45 -4.68 11.89
CA LEU A 242 53.76 -4.05 10.76
C LEU A 242 53.92 -2.51 10.84
N ASP A 243 54.92 -1.96 10.15
CA ASP A 243 55.20 -0.53 10.14
C ASP A 243 54.16 0.24 9.30
N GLU A 244 53.18 0.85 9.97
CA GLU A 244 52.17 1.69 9.30
C GLU A 244 52.65 3.12 9.01
N PRO A 245 52.28 3.69 7.85
CA PRO A 245 52.48 5.10 7.57
C PRO A 245 51.83 5.99 8.66
N GLY A 246 52.65 6.84 9.30
CA GLY A 246 52.21 7.74 10.35
C GLY A 246 52.23 7.15 11.77
N GLY A 247 52.82 5.97 11.98
CA GLY A 247 53.11 5.41 13.31
C GLY A 247 51.90 4.90 14.10
N ARG A 248 50.79 4.61 13.41
CA ARG A 248 49.61 3.99 14.03
C ARG A 248 49.86 2.49 14.24
N GLN A 249 49.23 1.89 15.25
CA GLN A 249 49.33 0.46 15.58
C GLN A 249 47.94 -0.19 15.48
N TRP A 250 47.27 -0.03 14.34
CA TRP A 250 45.91 -0.49 14.09
C TRP A 250 45.87 -1.76 13.25
N THR A 251 46.88 -2.04 12.42
CA THR A 251 46.88 -3.21 11.52
C THR A 251 46.81 -4.52 12.28
N SER A 252 47.61 -4.73 13.33
CA SER A 252 47.57 -5.99 14.11
C SER A 252 46.19 -6.30 14.70
N PRO A 253 45.53 -5.38 15.45
CA PRO A 253 44.18 -5.66 15.94
C PRO A 253 43.14 -5.76 14.81
N ILE A 254 43.24 -4.99 13.73
CA ILE A 254 42.36 -5.12 12.55
C ILE A 254 42.51 -6.52 11.92
N TYR A 255 43.73 -7.01 11.72
CA TYR A 255 43.98 -8.33 11.14
C TYR A 255 43.51 -9.44 12.08
N GLY A 256 43.69 -9.27 13.39
CA GLY A 256 43.12 -10.17 14.38
C GLY A 256 41.60 -10.26 14.27
N MET A 257 40.92 -9.12 14.16
CA MET A 257 39.48 -9.06 13.98
C MET A 257 39.04 -9.79 12.71
N LEU A 258 39.71 -9.53 11.58
CA LEU A 258 39.40 -10.18 10.30
C LEU A 258 39.63 -11.70 10.33
N SER A 259 40.67 -12.18 11.03
CA SER A 259 40.86 -13.63 11.22
C SER A 259 39.79 -14.27 12.09
N GLN A 260 39.36 -13.60 13.16
CA GLN A 260 38.24 -14.09 13.96
C GLN A 260 36.94 -14.14 13.14
N PHE A 261 36.69 -13.13 12.30
CA PHE A 261 35.57 -13.15 11.36
C PHE A 261 35.68 -14.28 10.35
N ASP A 262 36.86 -14.55 9.80
CA ASP A 262 37.07 -15.65 8.84
C ASP A 262 36.64 -17.01 9.42
N GLU A 263 36.99 -17.28 10.69
CA GLU A 263 36.52 -18.48 11.40
C GLU A 263 35.00 -18.47 11.65
N ALA A 264 34.44 -17.33 12.04
CA ALA A 264 33.00 -17.21 12.25
C ALA A 264 32.20 -17.36 10.95
N PHE A 265 32.73 -16.86 9.83
CA PHE A 265 32.16 -17.03 8.49
C PHE A 265 32.13 -18.51 8.08
N GLN A 266 33.18 -19.27 8.40
CA GLN A 266 33.18 -20.73 8.20
C GLN A 266 32.02 -21.42 8.94
N ARG A 267 31.72 -21.02 10.18
CA ARG A 267 30.57 -21.59 10.93
C ARG A 267 29.24 -21.34 10.24
N LEU A 268 29.05 -20.15 9.64
CA LEU A 268 27.86 -19.83 8.85
C LEU A 268 27.78 -20.72 7.58
N LEU A 269 28.88 -20.91 6.86
CA LEU A 269 28.92 -21.77 5.68
C LEU A 269 28.64 -23.25 6.04
N ASP A 270 29.16 -23.72 7.17
CA ASP A 270 28.91 -25.08 7.67
C ASP A 270 27.44 -25.26 8.09
N ALA A 271 26.79 -24.23 8.64
CA ALA A 271 25.36 -24.27 8.93
C ALA A 271 24.53 -24.44 7.64
N VAL A 272 24.83 -23.67 6.59
CA VAL A 272 24.18 -23.80 5.27
C VAL A 272 24.37 -25.21 4.68
N GLU A 273 25.58 -25.78 4.82
CA GLU A 273 25.89 -27.11 4.31
C GLU A 273 25.22 -28.24 5.12
N SER A 274 25.31 -28.18 6.45
CA SER A 274 24.71 -29.19 7.34
C SER A 274 23.19 -29.24 7.28
N GLN A 275 22.53 -28.14 6.94
CA GLN A 275 21.09 -28.08 6.71
C GLN A 275 20.68 -28.58 5.31
N GLY A 276 21.62 -28.85 4.41
CA GLY A 276 21.34 -29.33 3.07
C GLY A 276 20.79 -28.28 2.10
N ILE A 277 20.82 -26.99 2.46
CA ILE A 277 20.25 -25.87 1.67
C ILE A 277 21.28 -25.17 0.78
N LYS A 278 22.51 -25.71 0.68
CA LYS A 278 23.64 -25.12 -0.05
C LYS A 278 23.35 -24.81 -1.53
N ASN A 279 22.63 -25.67 -2.23
CA ASN A 279 22.31 -25.46 -3.66
C ASN A 279 21.16 -24.47 -3.87
N ASP A 280 20.33 -24.27 -2.85
CA ASP A 280 19.17 -23.37 -2.87
C ASP A 280 19.48 -22.04 -2.17
N THR A 281 20.75 -21.73 -1.88
CA THR A 281 21.13 -20.50 -1.16
C THR A 281 22.18 -19.71 -1.94
N ILE A 282 21.87 -18.44 -2.20
CA ILE A 282 22.81 -17.43 -2.68
C ILE A 282 23.54 -16.86 -1.47
N VAL A 283 24.86 -16.99 -1.43
CA VAL A 283 25.70 -16.36 -0.39
C VAL A 283 26.59 -15.30 -1.03
N MET A 284 26.60 -14.10 -0.46
CA MET A 284 27.45 -13.00 -0.89
C MET A 284 28.31 -12.51 0.27
N PHE A 285 29.55 -12.11 -0.03
CA PHE A 285 30.46 -11.43 0.88
C PHE A 285 30.91 -10.11 0.24
N MET A 286 30.81 -9.01 1.01
CA MET A 286 31.32 -7.70 0.63
C MET A 286 31.78 -6.85 1.83
N SER A 287 32.39 -5.70 1.59
CA SER A 287 32.64 -4.64 2.60
C SER A 287 31.87 -3.37 2.25
N ASP A 288 31.61 -2.49 3.21
CA ASP A 288 30.80 -1.28 3.02
C ASP A 288 31.58 -0.01 2.63
N ASN A 289 32.91 0.00 2.78
CA ASN A 289 33.81 1.08 2.35
C ASN A 289 35.30 0.65 2.40
N GLY A 290 36.23 1.55 2.06
CA GLY A 290 37.67 1.31 2.13
C GLY A 290 38.25 1.11 3.55
N PRO A 291 39.55 0.82 3.69
CA PRO A 291 40.11 0.43 4.98
C PRO A 291 40.39 1.63 5.90
N ASN A 292 40.55 1.38 7.20
CA ASN A 292 41.06 2.36 8.16
C ASN A 292 42.60 2.49 8.13
N SER A 293 43.29 1.36 7.90
CA SER A 293 44.75 1.27 7.71
C SER A 293 45.11 1.20 6.22
N VAL A 294 46.32 1.61 5.86
CA VAL A 294 46.83 1.54 4.48
C VAL A 294 48.09 0.68 4.39
N TYR A 295 48.27 -0.26 5.32
CA TYR A 295 49.42 -1.16 5.33
C TYR A 295 49.52 -1.99 4.05
N PHE A 296 48.45 -2.67 3.66
CA PHE A 296 48.37 -3.43 2.41
C PHE A 296 47.10 -3.06 1.64
N THR A 297 47.25 -2.33 0.53
CA THR A 297 46.12 -1.82 -0.29
C THR A 297 45.95 -2.54 -1.63
N ALA A 298 46.70 -3.64 -1.86
CA ALA A 298 46.81 -4.30 -3.15
C ALA A 298 47.17 -3.34 -4.31
N GLY A 299 47.95 -2.30 -4.02
CA GLY A 299 48.38 -1.29 -5.00
C GLY A 299 47.37 -0.18 -5.30
N LEU A 300 46.21 -0.17 -4.63
CA LEU A 300 45.19 0.87 -4.78
C LEU A 300 45.48 2.11 -3.89
N ARG A 301 44.98 3.27 -4.30
CA ARG A 301 45.26 4.57 -3.66
C ARG A 301 44.18 5.01 -2.67
N ALA A 302 44.64 5.68 -1.60
CA ALA A 302 43.84 6.27 -0.52
C ALA A 302 43.18 5.25 0.43
N LYS A 303 42.08 5.61 1.08
CA LYS A 303 41.39 4.83 2.12
C LYS A 303 39.95 5.32 2.33
N LYS A 304 39.23 4.79 3.33
CA LYS A 304 37.88 5.25 3.74
C LYS A 304 37.73 6.77 3.68
N GLY A 305 36.61 7.25 3.13
CA GLY A 305 36.28 8.66 2.95
C GLY A 305 36.77 9.29 1.64
N SER A 306 37.51 8.57 0.80
CA SER A 306 38.04 9.04 -0.49
C SER A 306 37.34 8.38 -1.68
N VAL A 307 37.19 9.09 -2.79
CA VAL A 307 36.68 8.54 -4.07
C VAL A 307 37.75 7.84 -4.94
N TYR A 308 39.03 7.89 -4.57
CA TYR A 308 40.06 7.03 -5.14
C TYR A 308 39.77 5.53 -4.89
N GLU A 309 40.31 4.64 -5.72
CA GLU A 309 39.97 3.22 -5.80
C GLU A 309 39.97 2.51 -4.43
N ASN A 310 40.96 2.71 -3.56
CA ASN A 310 41.01 2.01 -2.26
C ASN A 310 39.96 2.51 -1.26
N GLY A 311 39.29 3.63 -1.53
CA GLY A 311 38.22 4.17 -0.68
C GLY A 311 36.82 3.65 -1.03
N ILE A 312 36.62 3.18 -2.27
CA ILE A 312 35.32 2.82 -2.84
C ILE A 312 35.27 1.43 -3.49
N ARG A 313 36.41 0.84 -3.86
CA ARG A 313 36.50 -0.53 -4.38
C ARG A 313 36.71 -1.49 -3.21
N VAL A 314 35.88 -2.51 -3.13
CA VAL A 314 35.82 -3.44 -1.99
C VAL A 314 35.89 -4.90 -2.45
N PRO A 315 36.28 -5.85 -1.59
CA PRO A 315 36.16 -7.25 -1.95
C PRO A 315 34.68 -7.60 -2.18
N PHE A 316 34.39 -8.39 -3.21
CA PHE A 316 33.05 -8.92 -3.46
C PHE A 316 33.13 -10.33 -4.04
N VAL A 317 32.44 -11.28 -3.39
CA VAL A 317 32.33 -12.67 -3.84
C VAL A 317 30.88 -13.12 -3.72
N ILE A 318 30.36 -13.79 -4.75
CA ILE A 318 29.04 -14.41 -4.76
C ILE A 318 29.12 -15.90 -5.11
N ARG A 319 28.35 -16.73 -4.41
CA ARG A 319 28.27 -18.18 -4.64
C ARG A 319 26.82 -18.62 -4.70
N TRP A 320 26.45 -19.28 -5.81
CA TRP A 320 25.18 -19.99 -5.97
C TRP A 320 25.41 -21.28 -6.78
N PRO A 321 25.63 -22.42 -6.10
CA PRO A 321 26.01 -23.67 -6.75
C PRO A 321 25.01 -24.11 -7.82
N GLY A 322 25.52 -24.51 -9.00
CA GLY A 322 24.69 -24.95 -10.12
C GLY A 322 24.07 -23.83 -10.97
N ARG A 323 24.21 -22.56 -10.55
CA ARG A 323 23.71 -21.39 -11.31
C ARG A 323 24.80 -20.37 -11.63
N ILE A 324 25.66 -20.04 -10.66
CA ILE A 324 26.81 -19.15 -10.85
C ILE A 324 28.07 -20.00 -11.03
N PRO A 325 28.86 -19.83 -12.12
CA PRO A 325 30.06 -20.62 -12.34
C PRO A 325 31.14 -20.38 -11.28
N VAL A 326 31.90 -21.42 -10.96
CA VAL A 326 32.97 -21.39 -9.95
C VAL A 326 34.25 -20.77 -10.51
N GLY A 327 34.97 -19.99 -9.69
CA GLY A 327 36.31 -19.47 -9.98
C GLY A 327 36.38 -18.35 -11.02
N ARG A 328 35.24 -17.79 -11.45
CA ARG A 328 35.23 -16.66 -12.39
C ARG A 328 35.62 -15.37 -11.69
N LYS A 329 36.41 -14.55 -12.39
CA LYS A 329 36.68 -13.15 -12.03
C LYS A 329 36.08 -12.24 -13.10
N ILE A 330 35.07 -11.46 -12.74
CA ILE A 330 34.43 -10.49 -13.61
C ILE A 330 35.10 -9.13 -13.37
N LYS A 331 35.48 -8.45 -14.47
CA LYS A 331 36.19 -7.17 -14.44
C LYS A 331 35.28 -5.98 -14.70
N ASP A 332 34.09 -6.24 -15.23
CA ASP A 332 33.05 -5.24 -15.46
C ASP A 332 32.70 -4.53 -14.15
N PRO A 333 32.57 -3.19 -14.18
CA PRO A 333 32.34 -2.43 -12.97
C PRO A 333 30.87 -2.52 -12.54
N ALA A 334 30.65 -2.92 -11.29
CA ALA A 334 29.34 -3.06 -10.67
C ALA A 334 29.27 -2.27 -9.35
N MET A 335 28.07 -1.99 -8.87
CA MET A 335 27.84 -1.21 -7.64
C MET A 335 26.86 -1.88 -6.70
N HIS A 336 26.94 -1.54 -5.42
CA HIS A 336 25.97 -1.92 -4.38
C HIS A 336 24.49 -1.64 -4.74
N ILE A 337 24.19 -0.58 -5.50
CA ILE A 337 22.82 -0.31 -6.00
C ILE A 337 22.29 -1.40 -6.95
N ASP A 338 23.16 -2.21 -7.57
CA ASP A 338 22.76 -3.29 -8.48
C ASP A 338 22.26 -4.54 -7.75
N LEU A 339 22.50 -4.65 -6.43
CA LEU A 339 22.19 -5.88 -5.71
C LEU A 339 20.69 -6.09 -5.53
N LEU A 340 19.90 -5.04 -5.25
CA LEU A 340 18.43 -5.16 -5.18
C LEU A 340 17.82 -5.71 -6.48
N PRO A 341 18.00 -5.07 -7.67
CA PRO A 341 17.42 -5.58 -8.90
C PRO A 341 17.97 -6.96 -9.31
N THR A 342 19.23 -7.25 -8.98
CA THR A 342 19.85 -8.56 -9.27
C THR A 342 19.28 -9.69 -8.41
N LEU A 343 19.14 -9.46 -7.11
CA LEU A 343 18.64 -10.46 -6.18
C LEU A 343 17.14 -10.70 -6.35
N ALA A 344 16.36 -9.65 -6.57
CA ALA A 344 14.95 -9.79 -6.91
C ALA A 344 14.77 -10.64 -8.18
N ASN A 345 15.56 -10.39 -9.22
CA ASN A 345 15.53 -11.19 -10.44
C ASN A 345 15.94 -12.66 -10.22
N ALA A 346 17.01 -12.90 -9.45
CA ALA A 346 17.46 -14.26 -9.09
C ALA A 346 16.39 -15.03 -8.29
N CYS A 347 15.59 -14.30 -7.53
CA CYS A 347 14.54 -14.83 -6.66
C CYS A 347 13.16 -14.92 -7.34
N GLY A 348 13.02 -14.45 -8.58
CA GLY A 348 11.74 -14.37 -9.27
C GLY A 348 10.75 -13.41 -8.61
N ILE A 349 11.25 -12.31 -8.04
CA ILE A 349 10.48 -11.22 -7.44
C ILE A 349 10.34 -10.10 -8.46
N GLU A 350 9.12 -9.67 -8.73
CA GLU A 350 8.85 -8.53 -9.60
C GLU A 350 9.03 -7.23 -8.80
N ILE A 351 9.84 -6.31 -9.35
CA ILE A 351 10.02 -4.97 -8.78
C ILE A 351 9.08 -4.02 -9.51
N ALA A 352 8.32 -3.24 -8.75
CA ALA A 352 7.43 -2.22 -9.32
C ALA A 352 8.24 -1.10 -10.00
N ASP A 353 7.86 -0.74 -11.22
CA ASP A 353 8.49 0.36 -11.99
C ASP A 353 8.45 1.71 -11.25
N SER A 354 7.50 1.88 -10.32
CA SER A 354 7.36 3.07 -9.48
C SER A 354 8.55 3.31 -8.54
N LEU A 355 9.32 2.27 -8.16
CA LEU A 355 10.49 2.43 -7.28
C LEU A 355 11.65 3.17 -7.95
N LYS A 356 11.64 3.28 -9.29
CA LYS A 356 12.66 4.02 -10.07
C LYS A 356 14.08 3.72 -9.61
N LEU A 357 14.49 2.47 -9.68
CA LEU A 357 15.83 2.05 -9.25
C LEU A 357 16.93 2.71 -10.11
N ASP A 358 18.04 3.07 -9.47
CA ASP A 358 19.24 3.55 -10.18
C ASP A 358 20.17 2.37 -10.57
N GLY A 359 20.07 1.25 -9.84
CA GLY A 359 20.81 0.02 -10.12
C GLY A 359 20.28 -0.77 -11.32
N GLN A 360 21.09 -1.71 -11.82
CA GLN A 360 20.71 -2.59 -12.93
C GLN A 360 20.85 -4.06 -12.54
N ASN A 361 20.04 -4.92 -13.15
CA ASN A 361 20.16 -6.36 -12.98
C ASN A 361 21.43 -6.87 -13.67
N ILE A 362 22.39 -7.38 -12.90
CA ILE A 362 23.65 -7.95 -13.39
C ILE A 362 23.67 -9.49 -13.36
N LEU A 363 22.54 -10.14 -13.00
CA LEU A 363 22.43 -11.59 -12.92
C LEU A 363 22.88 -12.31 -14.21
N PRO A 364 22.53 -11.86 -15.42
CA PRO A 364 22.97 -12.54 -16.65
C PRO A 364 24.49 -12.65 -16.79
N VAL A 365 25.25 -11.68 -16.26
CA VAL A 365 26.72 -11.73 -16.31
C VAL A 365 27.26 -12.69 -15.24
N LEU A 366 26.64 -12.69 -14.06
CA LEU A 366 26.97 -13.60 -12.96
C LEU A 366 26.74 -15.07 -13.35
N THR A 367 25.62 -15.38 -14.01
CA THR A 367 25.30 -16.74 -14.49
C THR A 367 26.08 -17.13 -15.76
N GLY A 368 26.68 -16.16 -16.45
CA GLY A 368 27.43 -16.39 -17.69
C GLY A 368 26.56 -16.41 -18.95
N GLU A 369 25.29 -16.00 -18.84
CA GLU A 369 24.36 -15.80 -19.96
C GLU A 369 24.72 -14.57 -20.80
N SER A 370 25.40 -13.59 -20.20
CA SER A 370 25.91 -12.39 -20.89
C SER A 370 27.41 -12.22 -20.67
N PRO A 371 28.16 -11.79 -21.70
CA PRO A 371 29.62 -11.67 -21.62
C PRO A 371 30.10 -10.45 -20.83
N SER A 372 29.28 -9.41 -20.71
CA SER A 372 29.63 -8.13 -20.10
C SER A 372 28.41 -7.42 -19.52
N ILE A 373 28.63 -6.55 -18.54
CA ILE A 373 27.60 -5.66 -18.00
C ILE A 373 27.37 -4.53 -19.01
N PRO A 374 26.12 -4.12 -19.31
CA PRO A 374 25.87 -2.95 -20.14
C PRO A 374 26.63 -1.72 -19.63
N GLU A 375 27.37 -1.05 -20.51
CA GLU A 375 28.17 0.12 -20.14
C GLU A 375 27.25 1.26 -19.66
N ARG A 376 27.62 1.86 -18.54
CA ARG A 376 26.97 3.03 -17.97
C ARG A 376 27.99 3.88 -17.21
N SER A 377 27.56 5.07 -16.83
CA SER A 377 28.35 5.93 -15.95
C SER A 377 28.05 5.59 -14.48
N LEU A 378 29.11 5.45 -13.69
CA LEU A 378 29.06 5.24 -12.26
C LEU A 378 29.48 6.52 -11.57
N PHE A 379 28.75 6.91 -10.53
CA PHE A 379 28.97 8.16 -9.83
C PHE A 379 29.08 7.94 -8.33
N MET A 380 29.97 8.69 -7.69
CA MET A 380 30.04 8.76 -6.24
C MET A 380 30.43 10.15 -5.80
N GLN A 381 29.89 10.58 -4.67
CA GLN A 381 30.38 11.75 -3.97
C GLN A 381 30.15 11.58 -2.48
N HIS A 382 31.13 12.05 -1.70
CA HIS A 382 30.94 12.21 -0.28
C HIS A 382 31.54 13.52 0.23
N ASN A 383 30.70 14.34 0.85
CA ASN A 383 31.13 15.44 1.69
C ASN A 383 30.25 15.49 2.95
N ARG A 384 30.83 15.95 4.05
CA ARG A 384 30.09 16.14 5.31
C ARG A 384 29.27 17.43 5.30
N GLY A 385 28.16 17.44 6.02
CA GLY A 385 27.29 18.62 6.20
C GLY A 385 25.80 18.29 6.08
N ASN A 386 24.95 19.30 6.31
CA ASN A 386 23.49 19.12 6.16
C ASN A 386 23.10 18.96 4.68
N VAL A 387 23.77 19.67 3.77
CA VAL A 387 23.50 19.63 2.33
C VAL A 387 24.78 19.23 1.58
N PRO A 388 24.69 18.30 0.60
CA PRO A 388 25.83 17.97 -0.25
C PRO A 388 26.28 19.19 -1.06
N THR A 389 27.59 19.37 -1.22
CA THR A 389 28.14 20.44 -2.06
C THR A 389 28.77 19.83 -3.30
N LYS A 390 28.30 20.23 -4.48
CA LYS A 390 28.82 19.74 -5.77
C LYS A 390 30.36 19.87 -5.83
N PHE A 391 31.02 18.91 -6.48
CA PHE A 391 32.47 18.83 -6.69
C PHE A 391 33.32 18.59 -5.43
N LYS A 392 32.72 18.21 -4.31
CA LYS A 392 33.48 17.88 -3.10
C LYS A 392 33.70 16.38 -2.98
N ASN A 393 34.92 15.93 -3.26
CA ASN A 393 35.30 14.51 -3.16
C ASN A 393 34.32 13.64 -3.97
N GLY A 394 34.23 13.95 -5.26
CA GLY A 394 33.32 13.35 -6.23
C GLY A 394 34.07 12.64 -7.36
N MET A 395 33.44 11.65 -7.97
CA MET A 395 33.96 10.93 -9.13
C MET A 395 32.84 10.58 -10.12
N ALA A 396 33.24 10.43 -11.38
CA ALA A 396 32.46 9.74 -12.40
C ALA A 396 33.35 8.77 -13.15
N ARG A 397 32.83 7.58 -13.47
CA ARG A 397 33.52 6.57 -14.25
C ARG A 397 32.64 6.05 -15.39
N LYS A 398 33.21 5.94 -16.59
CA LYS A 398 32.58 5.30 -17.75
C LYS A 398 33.62 4.47 -18.51
N GLY A 399 33.38 3.17 -18.59
CA GLY A 399 34.38 2.22 -19.09
C GLY A 399 35.69 2.31 -18.28
N PRO A 400 36.86 2.43 -18.94
CA PRO A 400 38.14 2.54 -18.22
C PRO A 400 38.40 3.94 -17.66
N TRP A 401 37.65 4.97 -18.06
CA TRP A 401 37.96 6.35 -17.71
C TRP A 401 37.25 6.78 -16.44
N LYS A 402 38.02 7.29 -15.48
CA LYS A 402 37.53 7.82 -14.22
C LYS A 402 38.04 9.24 -14.02
N VAL A 403 37.14 10.18 -13.78
CA VAL A 403 37.47 11.54 -13.34
C VAL A 403 37.21 11.64 -11.84
N VAL A 404 38.09 12.35 -11.12
CA VAL A 404 37.94 12.62 -9.69
C VAL A 404 38.13 14.11 -9.39
N ASN A 405 37.44 14.60 -8.37
CA ASN A 405 37.68 15.91 -7.76
C ASN A 405 37.85 15.75 -6.25
N VAL A 406 39.10 15.71 -5.80
CA VAL A 406 39.45 15.64 -4.37
C VAL A 406 40.01 16.97 -3.83
N SER A 407 40.34 17.91 -4.72
CA SER A 407 40.77 19.27 -4.39
C SER A 407 39.63 20.10 -3.78
N ASN A 408 38.38 19.73 -4.09
CA ASN A 408 37.16 20.50 -3.82
C ASN A 408 37.10 21.83 -4.60
N ASP A 409 37.94 21.97 -5.63
CA ASP A 409 37.96 23.11 -6.54
C ASP A 409 37.34 22.66 -7.89
N PRO A 410 36.24 23.28 -8.34
CA PRO A 410 35.57 22.91 -9.60
C PRO A 410 36.43 23.15 -10.85
N SER A 411 37.63 23.73 -10.73
CA SER A 411 38.59 23.88 -11.82
C SER A 411 39.70 22.83 -11.85
N GLN A 412 39.79 21.96 -10.83
CA GLN A 412 40.89 21.00 -10.66
C GLN A 412 40.37 19.56 -10.60
N PHE A 413 40.29 18.92 -11.76
CA PHE A 413 39.95 17.51 -11.93
C PHE A 413 41.17 16.70 -12.36
N GLU A 414 41.26 15.48 -11.85
CA GLU A 414 42.25 14.48 -12.27
C GLU A 414 41.54 13.40 -13.10
N LEU A 415 42.21 12.85 -14.13
CA LEU A 415 41.67 11.81 -15.00
C LEU A 415 42.58 10.59 -15.03
N TYR A 416 42.00 9.41 -14.84
CA TYR A 416 42.72 8.14 -14.81
C TYR A 416 42.10 7.12 -15.77
N ASN A 417 42.94 6.22 -16.27
CA ASN A 417 42.51 5.02 -16.98
C ASN A 417 42.70 3.79 -16.06
N ILE A 418 41.61 3.30 -15.49
CA ILE A 418 41.62 2.30 -14.41
C ILE A 418 42.07 0.90 -14.88
N ASP A 419 41.93 0.60 -16.16
CA ASP A 419 42.34 -0.71 -16.70
C ASP A 419 43.87 -0.84 -16.79
N VAL A 420 44.58 0.28 -16.99
CA VAL A 420 46.05 0.32 -17.09
C VAL A 420 46.73 0.89 -15.85
N ASP A 421 46.04 1.76 -15.11
CA ASP A 421 46.52 2.39 -13.87
C ASP A 421 45.44 2.30 -12.76
N PRO A 422 45.19 1.11 -12.19
CA PRO A 422 44.27 0.95 -11.08
C PRO A 422 44.75 1.63 -9.79
N GLY A 423 46.02 2.05 -9.73
CA GLY A 423 46.59 2.77 -8.60
C GLY A 423 46.43 4.30 -8.67
N GLU A 424 45.84 4.83 -9.75
CA GLU A 424 45.58 6.26 -9.95
C GLU A 424 46.83 7.13 -9.69
N LYS A 425 47.94 6.75 -10.34
CA LYS A 425 49.27 7.36 -10.20
C LYS A 425 49.55 8.42 -11.26
N GLU A 426 49.08 8.24 -12.49
CA GLU A 426 49.33 9.15 -13.61
C GLU A 426 48.06 9.94 -13.98
N ASP A 427 48.06 11.24 -13.69
CA ASP A 427 46.95 12.13 -14.07
C ASP A 427 47.03 12.50 -15.57
N LEU A 428 46.01 12.11 -16.31
CA LEU A 428 45.87 12.31 -17.76
C LEU A 428 44.95 13.48 -18.12
N ALA A 429 44.48 14.28 -17.16
CA ALA A 429 43.49 15.34 -17.39
C ALA A 429 43.96 16.37 -18.44
N SER A 430 45.23 16.77 -18.37
CA SER A 430 45.83 17.72 -19.33
C SER A 430 45.98 17.14 -20.75
N GLN A 431 46.07 15.81 -20.86
CA GLN A 431 46.23 15.10 -22.14
C GLN A 431 44.88 14.80 -22.81
N HIS A 432 43.81 14.68 -22.02
CA HIS A 432 42.45 14.35 -22.48
C HIS A 432 41.37 15.30 -21.91
N PRO A 433 41.47 16.62 -22.15
CA PRO A 433 40.52 17.59 -21.61
C PRO A 433 39.07 17.37 -22.09
N GLU A 434 38.89 16.78 -23.28
CA GLU A 434 37.59 16.41 -23.83
C GLU A 434 36.88 15.33 -23.00
N ARG A 435 37.63 14.36 -22.47
CA ARG A 435 37.10 13.29 -21.61
C ARG A 435 36.72 13.81 -20.24
N VAL A 436 37.57 14.68 -19.67
CA VAL A 436 37.28 15.39 -18.42
C VAL A 436 35.96 16.12 -18.57
N LYS A 437 35.82 16.94 -19.62
CA LYS A 437 34.59 17.71 -19.86
C LYS A 437 33.36 16.81 -19.96
N ALA A 438 33.43 15.72 -20.72
CA ALA A 438 32.30 14.81 -20.89
C ALA A 438 31.87 14.15 -19.56
N LEU A 439 32.81 13.59 -18.80
CA LEU A 439 32.51 12.93 -17.53
C LEU A 439 32.03 13.92 -16.47
N VAL A 440 32.60 15.14 -16.43
CA VAL A 440 32.16 16.20 -15.50
C VAL A 440 30.73 16.63 -15.81
N SER A 441 30.36 16.79 -17.09
CA SER A 441 28.97 17.12 -17.45
C SER A 441 27.97 16.01 -17.07
N GLU A 442 28.34 14.74 -17.25
CA GLU A 442 27.49 13.62 -16.79
C GLU A 442 27.37 13.61 -15.26
N TYR A 443 28.45 13.88 -14.54
CA TYR A 443 28.46 14.00 -13.08
C TYR A 443 27.60 15.16 -12.57
N GLU A 444 27.65 16.32 -13.22
CA GLU A 444 26.82 17.47 -12.85
C GLU A 444 25.34 17.15 -12.97
N ALA A 445 24.95 16.54 -14.10
CA ALA A 445 23.57 16.13 -14.35
C ALA A 445 23.10 15.10 -13.32
N TRP A 446 23.93 14.09 -13.01
CA TRP A 446 23.65 13.13 -11.96
C TRP A 446 23.50 13.81 -10.60
N PHE A 447 24.45 14.68 -10.21
CA PHE A 447 24.42 15.34 -8.91
C PHE A 447 23.17 16.19 -8.73
N ASP A 448 22.79 16.97 -9.75
CA ASP A 448 21.62 17.83 -9.70
C ASP A 448 20.32 17.03 -9.59
N ASP A 449 20.23 15.87 -10.26
CA ASP A 449 19.10 14.95 -10.14
C ASP A 449 19.02 14.30 -8.75
N VAL A 450 20.08 13.61 -8.31
CA VAL A 450 20.03 12.81 -7.08
C VAL A 450 20.00 13.64 -5.80
N THR A 451 20.33 14.94 -5.86
CA THR A 451 20.30 15.83 -4.70
C THR A 451 19.13 16.82 -4.68
N ALA A 452 18.26 16.84 -5.70
CA ALA A 452 17.20 17.84 -5.85
C ALA A 452 16.33 18.01 -4.58
N GLU A 453 15.90 16.90 -3.97
CA GLU A 453 15.08 16.90 -2.76
C GLU A 453 15.85 17.33 -1.51
N LEU A 454 17.09 16.86 -1.35
CA LEU A 454 17.97 17.30 -0.25
C LEU A 454 18.26 18.81 -0.33
N GLN A 455 18.42 19.35 -1.54
CA GLN A 455 18.62 20.79 -1.72
C GLN A 455 17.36 21.59 -1.39
N SER A 456 16.18 21.14 -1.83
CA SER A 456 14.91 21.84 -1.58
C SER A 456 14.54 21.87 -0.10
N THR A 457 14.90 20.82 0.65
CA THR A 457 14.66 20.70 2.10
C THR A 457 15.80 21.26 2.96
N GLN A 458 16.86 21.80 2.35
CA GLN A 458 18.10 22.20 3.06
C GLN A 458 18.68 21.07 3.93
N GLY A 459 18.50 19.82 3.48
CA GLY A 459 18.94 18.64 4.18
C GLY A 459 18.30 18.51 5.56
N MET A 460 17.03 18.84 5.69
CA MET A 460 16.25 18.59 6.90
C MET A 460 16.12 17.07 7.11
N PRO A 461 16.29 16.51 8.33
CA PRO A 461 16.06 15.08 8.55
C PRO A 461 14.57 14.79 8.58
N CYS A 462 14.19 13.59 8.18
CA CYS A 462 12.85 13.09 8.45
C CYS A 462 12.59 13.08 9.97
N PRO A 463 11.42 13.54 10.42
CA PRO A 463 11.12 13.59 11.84
C PRO A 463 10.98 12.18 12.43
N CYS A 464 11.50 11.97 13.65
CA CYS A 464 11.15 10.79 14.43
C CYS A 464 9.70 10.91 14.88
N GLU A 465 8.91 9.85 14.79
CA GLU A 465 7.51 9.88 15.20
C GLU A 465 7.33 9.24 16.58
N LEU A 466 6.76 10.01 17.52
CA LEU A 466 6.41 9.54 18.86
C LEU A 466 5.22 8.59 18.79
N ASN A 467 5.49 7.35 18.40
CA ASN A 467 4.49 6.31 18.22
C ASN A 467 4.62 5.21 19.31
N PRO A 468 3.52 4.80 19.99
CA PRO A 468 3.59 3.77 21.04
C PRO A 468 4.07 2.40 20.55
N ILE A 469 4.11 2.17 19.24
CA ILE A 469 4.69 0.94 18.66
C ILE A 469 6.16 0.76 19.07
N GLN A 470 6.90 1.86 19.25
CA GLN A 470 8.23 1.82 19.83
C GLN A 470 8.13 1.69 21.34
N LYS A 471 8.39 0.49 21.85
CA LYS A 471 8.30 0.17 23.28
C LYS A 471 9.41 0.78 24.12
N GLN A 472 10.56 1.05 23.51
CA GLN A 472 11.71 1.65 24.17
C GLN A 472 11.62 3.18 24.16
N ALA A 473 12.30 3.84 25.08
CA ALA A 473 12.39 5.29 25.05
C ALA A 473 12.98 5.76 23.72
N PHE A 474 12.38 6.79 23.11
CA PHE A 474 12.95 7.48 21.97
C PHE A 474 14.25 8.14 22.39
N ARG A 475 15.33 7.94 21.63
CA ARG A 475 16.66 8.45 21.99
C ARG A 475 17.12 9.45 20.95
N PHE A 476 17.38 10.67 21.39
CA PHE A 476 17.85 11.76 20.54
C PHE A 476 19.25 12.18 20.96
N THR A 477 20.23 11.98 20.07
CA THR A 477 21.65 12.19 20.34
C THR A 477 22.26 13.19 19.36
N TRP A 478 23.54 13.53 19.52
CA TRP A 478 24.27 14.34 18.53
C TRP A 478 24.44 13.67 17.17
N GLN A 479 24.14 12.37 17.06
CA GLN A 479 24.08 11.72 15.75
C GLN A 479 22.82 12.12 14.98
N ASP A 480 21.79 12.66 15.64
CA ASP A 480 20.45 12.88 15.06
C ASP A 480 20.11 14.36 14.87
N TRP A 481 20.90 15.28 15.45
CA TRP A 481 20.58 16.70 15.48
C TRP A 481 20.85 17.42 14.14
N TRP A 482 20.06 18.45 13.86
CA TRP A 482 20.18 19.33 12.70
C TRP A 482 20.43 20.78 13.14
N GLY A 483 21.11 21.57 12.28
CA GLY A 483 21.37 23.00 12.48
C GLY A 483 22.79 23.43 12.10
N ASP A 484 23.08 24.73 12.20
CA ASP A 484 24.34 25.31 11.71
C ASP A 484 25.55 25.12 12.64
N LYS A 485 25.30 24.71 13.88
CA LYS A 485 26.35 24.48 14.90
C LYS A 485 26.36 23.05 15.42
N THR A 486 25.84 22.11 14.63
CA THR A 486 25.91 20.67 14.91
C THR A 486 27.31 20.13 14.64
N GLY A 487 27.65 18.99 15.25
CA GLY A 487 28.97 18.39 15.14
C GLY A 487 29.13 17.16 16.04
N TRP A 488 30.37 16.72 16.27
CA TRP A 488 30.69 15.61 17.20
C TRP A 488 31.13 16.09 18.58
N TRP A 489 31.29 17.41 18.77
CA TRP A 489 31.99 17.94 19.92
C TRP A 489 31.05 18.53 20.97
N ALA A 490 31.52 18.51 22.21
CA ALA A 490 30.85 19.06 23.38
C ALA A 490 30.33 20.51 23.21
N ASN A 491 31.00 21.34 22.44
CA ASN A 491 30.60 22.73 22.20
C ASN A 491 29.54 22.91 21.10
N ASN A 492 29.16 21.85 20.40
CA ASN A 492 28.09 21.88 19.41
C ASN A 492 26.70 21.88 20.10
N TYR A 493 25.70 22.35 19.35
CA TYR A 493 24.30 22.29 19.75
C TYR A 493 23.42 22.27 18.48
N GLY A 494 22.25 21.65 18.60
CA GLY A 494 21.30 21.50 17.50
C GLY A 494 19.90 21.21 18.00
N ARG A 495 19.05 20.79 17.07
CA ARG A 495 17.64 20.47 17.28
C ARG A 495 17.29 19.15 16.60
N TRP A 496 16.26 18.46 17.07
CA TRP A 496 15.84 17.16 16.54
C TRP A 496 14.48 17.27 15.87
N GLY A 497 14.35 16.73 14.66
CA GLY A 497 13.06 16.63 13.98
C GLY A 497 12.19 15.60 14.69
N MET A 498 11.00 16.00 15.09
CA MET A 498 10.06 15.15 15.82
C MET A 498 8.63 15.41 15.36
N ASN A 499 7.82 14.35 15.29
CA ASN A 499 6.38 14.39 15.11
C ASN A 499 5.73 13.77 16.35
N ASN A 500 4.84 14.52 17.01
CA ASN A 500 3.92 13.95 17.99
C ASN A 500 2.53 13.81 17.36
N PRO A 501 2.11 12.59 16.95
CA PRO A 501 0.82 12.37 16.31
C PRO A 501 -0.38 12.43 17.28
N GLY A 502 -0.17 12.70 18.57
CA GLY A 502 -1.26 12.74 19.55
C GLY A 502 -1.72 11.37 20.04
N LEU A 503 -0.91 10.32 19.83
CA LEU A 503 -1.24 8.95 20.19
C LEU A 503 -0.95 8.59 21.66
N ILE A 504 -0.25 9.44 22.40
CA ILE A 504 0.30 9.15 23.73
C ILE A 504 -0.30 10.12 24.75
N GLU A 505 -0.70 9.60 25.92
CA GLU A 505 -1.30 10.40 26.98
C GLU A 505 -0.28 11.30 27.65
N ARG A 506 0.88 10.73 28.01
CA ARG A 506 1.90 11.40 28.81
C ARG A 506 3.30 10.96 28.45
N PHE A 507 4.27 11.82 28.72
CA PHE A 507 5.67 11.61 28.42
C PHE A 507 6.53 11.87 29.65
N ASP A 508 7.59 11.08 29.81
CA ASP A 508 8.74 11.49 30.62
C ASP A 508 9.87 11.92 29.68
N VAL A 509 10.31 13.17 29.82
CA VAL A 509 11.46 13.69 29.06
C VAL A 509 12.69 13.70 29.96
N THR A 510 13.65 12.84 29.67
CA THR A 510 14.94 12.78 30.38
C THR A 510 16.02 13.50 29.57
N ILE A 511 16.64 14.51 30.16
CA ILE A 511 17.75 15.28 29.58
C ILE A 511 19.04 14.89 30.30
N ILE A 512 20.01 14.40 29.53
CA ILE A 512 21.32 13.98 30.02
C ILE A 512 22.33 15.06 29.63
N PRO A 513 22.86 15.87 30.56
CA PRO A 513 23.90 16.85 30.26
C PRO A 513 25.24 16.17 29.98
N GLN A 514 26.19 16.96 29.49
CA GLN A 514 27.54 16.43 29.26
C GLN A 514 28.29 16.26 30.58
N LYS A 515 29.03 15.16 30.69
CA LYS A 515 29.77 14.77 31.90
C LYS A 515 30.67 15.88 32.46
N GLN A 516 31.30 16.67 31.59
CA GLN A 516 32.19 17.78 31.99
C GLN A 516 31.49 18.96 32.69
N HIS A 517 30.15 19.02 32.64
CA HIS A 517 29.35 20.08 33.25
C HIS A 517 28.60 19.62 34.51
N VAL A 518 28.57 18.32 34.80
CA VAL A 518 28.01 17.78 36.04
C VAL A 518 28.72 18.42 37.25
N GLY A 519 27.95 18.81 38.27
CA GLY A 519 28.45 19.48 39.48
C GLY A 519 28.74 20.98 39.35
N LYS A 520 28.52 21.60 38.17
CA LYS A 520 28.67 23.06 37.98
C LYS A 520 27.33 23.78 38.06
N PRO A 521 27.28 25.07 38.47
CA PRO A 521 26.06 25.87 38.35
C PRO A 521 25.60 26.00 36.91
N SER A 522 24.32 25.76 36.65
CA SER A 522 23.79 25.75 35.29
C SER A 522 22.31 26.07 35.18
N LYS A 523 21.86 26.18 33.92
CA LYS A 523 20.46 26.33 33.54
C LYS A 523 20.16 25.46 32.33
N ILE A 524 19.13 24.62 32.42
CA ILE A 524 18.66 23.78 31.32
C ILE A 524 17.37 24.38 30.77
N LYS A 525 17.25 24.42 29.43
CA LYS A 525 16.02 24.72 28.70
C LYS A 525 15.62 23.55 27.83
N PHE A 526 14.36 23.15 27.89
CA PHE A 526 13.72 22.24 26.95
C PHE A 526 12.67 23.02 26.15
N LEU A 527 12.70 22.88 24.82
CA LEU A 527 11.79 23.55 23.92
C LEU A 527 11.13 22.51 23.01
N TRP A 528 9.81 22.55 22.94
CA TRP A 528 9.00 21.81 21.99
C TRP A 528 7.81 22.67 21.56
N GLN A 529 7.75 23.02 20.28
CA GLN A 529 6.80 24.02 19.76
C GLN A 529 6.83 25.30 20.63
N ASP A 530 5.68 25.73 21.16
CA ASP A 530 5.54 26.89 22.04
C ASP A 530 5.82 26.56 23.52
N GLN A 531 6.06 25.28 23.87
CA GLN A 531 6.37 24.86 25.23
C GLN A 531 7.86 25.07 25.55
N LEU A 532 8.13 25.95 26.53
CA LEU A 532 9.47 26.17 27.10
C LEU A 532 9.48 25.76 28.58
N ILE A 533 10.36 24.81 28.93
CA ILE A 533 10.62 24.42 30.32
C ILE A 533 12.04 24.85 30.67
N GLU A 534 12.18 25.74 31.65
CA GLU A 534 13.48 26.24 32.13
C GLU A 534 13.70 25.83 33.60
N LYS A 535 14.88 25.26 33.91
CA LYS A 535 15.28 24.92 35.28
C LYS A 535 16.71 25.35 35.56
N ARG A 536 16.94 25.94 36.73
CA ARG A 536 18.27 26.32 37.25
C ARG A 536 18.75 25.32 38.29
N PHE A 537 20.05 25.08 38.30
CA PHE A 537 20.71 24.17 39.23
C PHE A 537 21.94 24.85 39.82
N ASP A 538 22.09 24.80 41.14
CA ASP A 538 23.34 25.20 41.81
C ASP A 538 24.47 24.22 41.48
N GLU A 539 24.13 22.94 41.33
CA GLU A 539 25.01 21.88 40.81
C GLU A 539 24.26 21.07 39.75
N THR A 540 24.79 21.02 38.52
CA THR A 540 24.17 20.29 37.40
C THR A 540 24.08 18.80 37.72
N PRO A 541 22.89 18.18 37.64
CA PRO A 541 22.73 16.75 37.91
C PRO A 541 23.27 15.89 36.76
N GLU A 542 23.45 14.59 37.02
CA GLU A 542 23.81 13.62 35.95
C GLU A 542 22.68 13.38 34.95
N ARG A 543 21.43 13.59 35.37
CA ARG A 543 20.23 13.58 34.53
C ARG A 543 19.15 14.49 35.13
N PHE A 544 18.32 15.08 34.28
CA PHE A 544 17.14 15.86 34.65
C PHE A 544 15.91 15.26 33.98
N VAL A 545 14.87 14.95 34.75
CA VAL A 545 13.63 14.35 34.23
C VAL A 545 12.49 15.33 34.38
N ILE A 546 11.74 15.52 33.29
CA ILE A 546 10.45 16.20 33.26
C ILE A 546 9.42 15.07 33.23
N GLU A 547 8.91 14.71 34.40
CA GLU A 547 7.96 13.62 34.57
C GLU A 547 6.54 14.08 34.20
N ASP A 548 5.73 13.14 33.71
CA ASP A 548 4.28 13.32 33.55
C ASP A 548 3.88 14.55 32.71
N THR A 549 4.68 14.87 31.68
CA THR A 549 4.44 16.04 30.83
C THR A 549 3.62 15.68 29.61
N ASP A 550 2.73 16.58 29.19
CA ASP A 550 2.06 16.52 27.90
C ASP A 550 2.91 17.29 26.88
N LEU A 551 3.30 16.63 25.80
CA LEU A 551 3.97 17.27 24.68
C LEU A 551 2.91 17.65 23.65
N ALA A 552 2.94 18.90 23.18
CA ALA A 552 1.97 19.35 22.18
C ALA A 552 2.00 18.47 20.91
N GLU A 553 0.83 18.26 20.31
CA GLU A 553 0.68 17.51 19.06
C GLU A 553 1.23 18.29 17.88
N GLY A 554 1.81 17.60 16.90
CA GLY A 554 2.28 18.18 15.65
C GLY A 554 3.74 17.89 15.33
N ILE A 555 4.18 18.43 14.19
CA ILE A 555 5.51 18.22 13.61
C ILE A 555 6.36 19.47 13.86
N GLY A 556 7.61 19.27 14.29
CA GLY A 556 8.52 20.38 14.49
C GLY A 556 9.89 19.96 14.96
N PHE A 557 10.59 20.92 15.56
CA PHE A 557 11.90 20.69 16.13
C PHE A 557 11.86 20.76 17.65
N MET A 558 12.45 19.75 18.28
CA MET A 558 12.72 19.71 19.71
C MET A 558 14.15 20.22 19.99
N GLU A 559 14.32 21.00 21.05
CA GLU A 559 15.63 21.46 21.52
C GLU A 559 15.82 21.20 23.03
N ALA A 560 17.04 20.82 23.40
CA ALA A 560 17.49 20.81 24.79
C ALA A 560 18.83 21.55 24.89
N GLN A 561 18.86 22.60 25.70
CA GLN A 561 19.97 23.55 25.80
C GLN A 561 20.48 23.59 27.24
N LEU A 562 21.81 23.48 27.41
CA LEU A 562 22.49 23.65 28.70
C LEU A 562 23.24 24.99 28.71
N PHE A 563 23.09 25.77 29.77
CA PHE A 563 23.83 27.02 29.98
C PHE A 563 24.69 26.89 31.22
N VAL A 564 26.00 27.16 31.09
CA VAL A 564 26.95 27.24 32.20
C VAL A 564 27.59 28.62 32.15
N GLY A 565 27.30 29.47 33.13
CA GLY A 565 27.46 30.92 33.00
C GLY A 565 26.58 31.47 31.87
N ASP A 566 27.13 32.34 31.03
CA ASP A 566 26.43 32.91 29.86
C ASP A 566 26.58 32.09 28.57
N LYS A 567 27.30 30.97 28.63
CA LYS A 567 27.61 30.15 27.46
C LYS A 567 26.60 29.00 27.29
N ARG A 568 26.05 28.88 26.08
CA ARG A 568 25.20 27.77 25.63
C ARG A 568 26.03 26.55 25.20
N TRP A 569 25.54 25.37 25.54
CA TRP A 569 26.08 24.05 25.25
C TRP A 569 24.94 23.11 24.85
N GLY A 570 25.24 22.08 24.07
CA GLY A 570 24.32 20.96 23.81
C GLY A 570 24.24 20.00 25.00
N VAL A 571 23.15 19.24 25.11
CA VAL A 571 23.00 18.12 26.06
C VAL A 571 23.45 16.83 25.40
N LYS A 572 24.00 15.86 26.13
CA LYS A 572 24.50 14.59 25.58
C LYS A 572 23.40 13.80 24.85
N GLU A 573 22.21 13.74 25.45
CA GLU A 573 21.09 12.93 24.97
C GLU A 573 19.77 13.47 25.56
N VAL A 574 18.70 13.35 24.79
CA VAL A 574 17.31 13.46 25.27
C VAL A 574 16.64 12.12 25.07
N GLN A 575 16.01 11.61 26.12
CA GLN A 575 15.17 10.40 26.05
C GLN A 575 13.71 10.79 26.28
N ILE A 576 12.82 10.30 25.43
CA ILE A 576 11.37 10.46 25.61
C ILE A 576 10.79 9.08 25.86
N LYS A 577 10.32 8.85 27.09
CA LYS A 577 9.55 7.66 27.43
C LYS A 577 8.07 8.00 27.36
N VAL A 578 7.30 7.10 26.78
CA VAL A 578 5.86 7.27 26.54
C VAL A 578 5.06 6.49 27.58
N HIS A 579 3.95 7.04 28.05
CA HIS A 579 3.07 6.43 29.05
C HIS A 579 1.61 6.64 28.67
N GLY A 580 0.85 5.54 28.65
CA GLY A 580 -0.54 5.55 28.23
C GLY A 580 -0.66 5.83 26.72
N ALA A 581 -1.35 4.96 25.99
CA ALA A 581 -1.76 5.30 24.64
C ALA A 581 -3.14 5.96 24.75
N LYS A 582 -3.32 7.15 24.13
CA LYS A 582 -4.62 7.85 24.08
C LYS A 582 -5.69 7.04 23.35
N THR A 583 -5.27 6.02 22.60
CA THR A 583 -6.08 5.03 21.91
C THR A 583 -5.47 3.65 22.12
N ASP A 584 -6.30 2.62 22.29
CA ASP A 584 -5.86 1.24 22.14
C ASP A 584 -5.31 1.09 20.72
N ILE A 585 -3.99 1.06 20.55
CA ILE A 585 -3.37 0.85 19.23
C ILE A 585 -3.62 -0.61 18.85
N VAL A 586 -4.77 -0.83 18.22
CA VAL A 586 -4.96 -1.94 17.30
C VAL A 586 -3.98 -1.69 16.16
N ALA A 587 -3.01 -2.58 15.98
CA ALA A 587 -2.14 -2.57 14.80
C ALA A 587 -3.02 -2.39 13.57
N LYS A 588 -2.75 -1.37 12.75
CA LYS A 588 -3.52 -1.12 11.53
C LYS A 588 -3.40 -2.36 10.64
N PRO A 589 -4.49 -3.12 10.40
CA PRO A 589 -4.40 -4.32 9.58
C PRO A 589 -4.10 -4.01 8.10
N TYR A 590 -4.26 -2.74 7.67
CA TYR A 590 -4.04 -2.33 6.30
C TYR A 590 -2.97 -1.23 6.17
N ASP A 591 -1.98 -1.46 5.30
CA ASP A 591 -0.80 -0.60 5.11
C ASP A 591 -0.96 0.48 4.02
N GLY A 592 -2.04 0.42 3.25
CA GLY A 592 -2.30 1.35 2.14
C GLY A 592 -2.04 0.79 0.74
N SER A 593 -1.47 -0.42 0.63
CA SER A 593 -1.34 -1.15 -0.62
C SER A 593 -2.66 -1.80 -1.05
N TRP A 594 -2.83 -2.04 -2.36
CA TRP A 594 -3.99 -2.80 -2.84
C TRP A 594 -3.92 -4.26 -2.38
N GLU A 595 -2.72 -4.81 -2.31
CA GLU A 595 -2.38 -6.16 -1.86
C GLU A 595 -2.80 -6.39 -0.40
N SER A 596 -2.60 -5.39 0.45
CA SER A 596 -3.11 -5.40 1.82
C SER A 596 -4.63 -5.34 1.85
N LEU A 597 -5.25 -4.43 1.08
CA LEU A 597 -6.71 -4.31 1.02
C LEU A 597 -7.41 -5.57 0.48
N GLN A 598 -6.78 -6.33 -0.43
CA GLN A 598 -7.29 -7.61 -0.92
C GLN A 598 -7.42 -8.68 0.18
N LYS A 599 -6.75 -8.51 1.32
CA LYS A 599 -6.85 -9.42 2.48
C LYS A 599 -8.08 -9.13 3.35
N MET A 600 -8.87 -8.10 3.03
CA MET A 600 -10.03 -7.75 3.85
C MET A 600 -11.06 -8.89 3.94
N PRO A 601 -11.53 -9.25 5.15
CA PRO A 601 -12.53 -10.28 5.27
C PRO A 601 -13.90 -9.76 4.85
N VAL A 602 -14.75 -10.63 4.29
CA VAL A 602 -16.18 -10.34 4.16
C VAL A 602 -16.79 -10.35 5.57
N PRO A 603 -17.41 -9.25 6.05
CA PRO A 603 -17.99 -9.23 7.39
C PRO A 603 -19.13 -10.22 7.56
N ALA A 604 -19.23 -10.83 8.75
CA ALA A 604 -20.30 -11.77 9.06
C ALA A 604 -21.69 -11.13 8.93
N TRP A 605 -21.86 -9.86 9.33
CA TRP A 605 -23.14 -9.15 9.20
C TRP A 605 -23.56 -9.00 7.73
N PHE A 606 -22.61 -8.88 6.81
CA PHE A 606 -22.89 -8.75 5.37
C PHE A 606 -23.13 -10.13 4.76
N ASP A 607 -22.24 -11.09 5.05
CA ASP A 607 -22.39 -12.44 4.50
C ASP A 607 -23.63 -13.14 5.03
N ASP A 608 -23.93 -13.09 6.32
CA ASP A 608 -25.14 -13.69 6.89
C ASP A 608 -26.38 -12.85 6.67
N GLY A 609 -26.20 -11.54 6.41
CA GLY A 609 -27.28 -10.58 6.31
C GLY A 609 -28.13 -10.73 5.05
N LYS A 610 -27.52 -11.09 3.92
CA LYS A 610 -28.10 -11.42 2.60
C LYS A 610 -28.97 -10.37 1.91
N VAL A 611 -29.80 -9.62 2.63
CA VAL A 611 -30.83 -8.75 2.09
C VAL A 611 -30.69 -7.35 2.68
N GLY A 612 -30.56 -6.36 1.81
CA GLY A 612 -30.49 -4.94 2.17
C GLY A 612 -31.46 -4.09 1.36
N VAL A 613 -31.61 -2.83 1.79
CA VAL A 613 -32.39 -1.81 1.07
C VAL A 613 -31.48 -0.67 0.62
N PHE A 614 -31.67 -0.22 -0.61
CA PHE A 614 -31.04 0.98 -1.15
C PHE A 614 -32.09 2.09 -1.25
N ILE A 615 -31.73 3.34 -1.01
CA ILE A 615 -32.61 4.50 -1.09
C ILE A 615 -31.94 5.56 -1.96
N HIS A 616 -32.52 5.81 -3.14
CA HIS A 616 -32.17 6.97 -3.97
C HIS A 616 -33.21 8.07 -3.77
N TRP A 617 -32.83 9.07 -2.98
CA TRP A 617 -33.72 10.14 -2.58
C TRP A 617 -32.96 11.47 -2.50
N GLY A 618 -33.52 12.51 -3.08
CA GLY A 618 -32.91 13.83 -3.16
C GLY A 618 -33.77 14.79 -3.99
N PRO A 619 -33.25 15.96 -4.37
CA PRO A 619 -34.03 16.96 -5.08
C PRO A 619 -34.52 16.52 -6.45
N TYR A 620 -33.81 15.60 -7.11
CA TYR A 620 -34.30 14.94 -8.33
C TYR A 620 -35.66 14.20 -8.15
N SER A 621 -36.05 13.84 -6.92
CA SER A 621 -37.36 13.28 -6.61
C SER A 621 -38.51 14.30 -6.76
N VAL A 622 -38.21 15.61 -6.76
CA VAL A 622 -39.18 16.68 -7.09
C VAL A 622 -39.54 16.63 -8.57
N ILE A 623 -38.55 16.38 -9.43
CA ILE A 623 -38.75 16.27 -10.87
C ILE A 623 -39.56 15.02 -11.19
N GLY A 624 -39.18 13.87 -10.63
CA GLY A 624 -39.97 12.63 -10.67
C GLY A 624 -40.32 12.13 -12.07
N TYR A 625 -39.52 12.48 -13.08
CA TYR A 625 -39.82 12.26 -14.50
C TYR A 625 -38.56 11.80 -15.24
N ARG A 626 -38.72 11.16 -16.41
CA ARG A 626 -37.65 10.95 -17.40
C ARG A 626 -38.20 10.82 -18.83
N LYS A 627 -37.42 11.21 -19.83
CA LYS A 627 -37.73 11.01 -21.26
C LYS A 627 -37.55 9.55 -21.71
N GLY A 628 -38.46 9.04 -22.54
CA GLY A 628 -38.19 7.91 -23.45
C GLY A 628 -37.99 6.52 -22.81
N GLY A 629 -38.40 6.29 -21.56
CA GLY A 629 -38.42 4.96 -20.93
C GLY A 629 -37.06 4.26 -20.75
N ARG A 630 -35.95 4.96 -21.01
CA ARG A 630 -34.55 4.52 -20.86
C ARG A 630 -33.76 5.57 -20.07
N GLY A 631 -32.76 5.14 -19.31
CA GLY A 631 -32.05 6.00 -18.34
C GLY A 631 -32.80 6.11 -17.02
N TYR A 632 -32.28 6.90 -16.09
CA TYR A 632 -32.83 6.98 -14.73
C TYR A 632 -33.32 8.39 -14.37
N SER A 633 -34.32 8.49 -13.49
CA SER A 633 -34.94 9.78 -13.12
C SER A 633 -34.00 10.66 -12.29
N GLU A 634 -33.12 10.06 -11.49
CA GLU A 634 -32.06 10.75 -10.75
C GLU A 634 -30.96 11.35 -11.66
N HIS A 635 -30.93 10.99 -12.94
CA HIS A 635 -30.07 11.63 -13.96
C HIS A 635 -30.72 12.82 -14.65
N VAL A 636 -32.01 13.09 -14.42
CA VAL A 636 -32.69 14.21 -15.10
C VAL A 636 -32.12 15.60 -14.79
N PRO A 637 -31.54 15.89 -13.61
CA PRO A 637 -30.90 17.19 -13.39
C PRO A 637 -29.90 17.58 -14.48
N LYS A 638 -29.01 16.68 -14.93
CA LYS A 638 -28.12 16.96 -16.08
C LYS A 638 -28.87 17.03 -17.41
N GLN A 639 -29.92 16.22 -17.57
CA GLN A 639 -30.66 16.13 -18.84
C GLN A 639 -31.50 17.35 -19.16
N ILE A 640 -31.94 18.11 -18.14
CA ILE A 640 -32.59 19.40 -18.32
C ILE A 640 -31.76 20.28 -19.26
N TYR A 641 -30.44 20.30 -19.05
CA TYR A 641 -29.50 21.14 -19.79
C TYR A 641 -28.96 20.49 -21.07
N SER A 642 -28.85 19.16 -21.11
CA SER A 642 -28.31 18.46 -22.30
C SER A 642 -29.36 18.17 -23.39
N ASP A 643 -30.65 18.26 -23.07
CA ASP A 643 -31.78 18.01 -23.99
C ASP A 643 -32.87 19.09 -23.80
N PRO A 644 -32.53 20.37 -24.02
CA PRO A 644 -33.40 21.51 -23.72
C PRO A 644 -34.69 21.48 -24.56
N GLU A 645 -34.64 20.97 -25.79
CA GLU A 645 -35.81 20.85 -26.66
C GLU A 645 -36.94 20.02 -26.02
N HIS A 646 -36.58 19.02 -25.22
CA HIS A 646 -37.55 18.19 -24.50
C HIS A 646 -37.87 18.73 -23.12
N TYR A 647 -36.86 19.10 -22.35
CA TYR A 647 -37.04 19.41 -20.93
C TYR A 647 -37.49 20.86 -20.68
N TYR A 648 -37.15 21.84 -21.51
CA TYR A 648 -37.56 23.23 -21.26
C TYR A 648 -39.08 23.43 -21.34
N PRO A 649 -39.80 22.83 -22.31
CA PRO A 649 -41.26 22.86 -22.29
C PRO A 649 -41.85 22.31 -20.98
N LEU A 650 -41.32 21.20 -20.48
CA LEU A 650 -41.75 20.59 -19.22
C LEU A 650 -41.44 21.48 -18.01
N VAL A 651 -40.23 22.06 -17.96
CA VAL A 651 -39.83 22.96 -16.87
C VAL A 651 -40.70 24.21 -16.87
N LYS A 652 -40.97 24.79 -18.05
CA LYS A 652 -41.86 25.94 -18.19
C LYS A 652 -43.30 25.63 -17.80
N GLU A 653 -43.80 24.47 -18.16
CA GLU A 653 -45.15 24.03 -17.81
C GLU A 653 -45.31 23.90 -16.28
N ARG A 654 -44.32 23.31 -15.60
CA ARG A 654 -44.38 23.03 -14.16
C ARG A 654 -44.01 24.24 -13.28
N TRP A 655 -43.01 25.03 -13.67
CA TRP A 655 -42.45 26.12 -12.84
C TRP A 655 -42.58 27.52 -13.45
N GLY A 656 -43.13 27.65 -14.66
CA GLY A 656 -43.42 28.94 -15.29
C GLY A 656 -42.23 29.62 -15.99
N ALA A 657 -41.01 29.07 -15.87
CA ALA A 657 -39.79 29.59 -16.48
C ALA A 657 -38.87 28.44 -16.95
N THR A 658 -37.76 28.75 -17.61
CA THR A 658 -36.76 27.78 -18.10
C THR A 658 -35.37 28.25 -17.73
N PRO A 659 -34.34 27.39 -17.83
CA PRO A 659 -32.97 27.87 -17.75
C PRO A 659 -32.70 28.93 -18.84
N PRO A 660 -31.80 29.90 -18.58
CA PRO A 660 -31.06 30.08 -17.32
C PRO A 660 -31.82 30.88 -16.25
N GLU A 661 -33.04 31.36 -16.51
CA GLU A 661 -33.86 32.10 -15.53
C GLU A 661 -34.34 31.23 -14.36
N PHE A 662 -34.62 29.95 -14.61
CA PHE A 662 -35.05 28.97 -13.60
C PHE A 662 -34.49 27.58 -13.93
N GLY A 663 -33.69 27.03 -13.04
CA GLY A 663 -32.95 25.78 -13.24
C GLY A 663 -33.02 24.82 -12.06
N TYR A 664 -32.11 23.85 -12.05
CA TYR A 664 -32.08 22.81 -11.03
C TYR A 664 -31.93 23.38 -9.61
N LYS A 665 -31.07 24.39 -9.44
CA LYS A 665 -30.88 25.11 -8.17
C LYS A 665 -32.18 25.65 -7.58
N ASP A 666 -33.14 26.03 -8.43
CA ASP A 666 -34.40 26.64 -8.03
C ASP A 666 -35.48 25.59 -7.70
N MET A 667 -35.29 24.35 -8.15
CA MET A 667 -36.15 23.20 -7.82
C MET A 667 -35.80 22.60 -6.44
N ILE A 668 -34.55 22.74 -5.99
CA ILE A 668 -34.05 22.16 -4.74
C ILE A 668 -34.92 22.53 -3.51
N PRO A 669 -35.36 23.79 -3.31
CA PRO A 669 -36.18 24.15 -2.15
C PRO A 669 -37.54 23.43 -2.04
N GLU A 670 -38.02 22.78 -3.11
CA GLU A 670 -39.25 21.98 -3.07
C GLU A 670 -39.04 20.59 -2.48
N PHE A 671 -37.79 20.14 -2.34
CA PHE A 671 -37.45 18.92 -1.63
C PHE A 671 -37.58 19.15 -0.11
N LYS A 672 -38.76 18.90 0.46
CA LYS A 672 -39.05 19.26 1.86
C LYS A 672 -39.10 18.09 2.84
N ALA A 673 -39.25 16.85 2.36
CA ALA A 673 -39.37 15.68 3.23
C ALA A 673 -40.46 15.80 4.32
N GLU A 674 -41.54 16.54 4.03
CA GLU A 674 -42.54 16.99 5.01
C GLU A 674 -43.33 15.87 5.71
N LYS A 675 -43.39 14.67 5.11
CA LYS A 675 -44.03 13.46 5.67
C LYS A 675 -43.01 12.38 6.06
N TRP A 676 -41.73 12.72 6.06
CA TRP A 676 -40.67 11.75 6.33
C TRP A 676 -40.49 11.49 7.82
N ASP A 677 -40.64 10.21 8.21
CA ASP A 677 -40.34 9.71 9.55
C ASP A 677 -39.23 8.64 9.48
N PRO A 678 -38.00 8.96 9.94
CA PRO A 678 -36.89 8.01 9.93
C PRO A 678 -37.12 6.79 10.83
N ASN A 679 -37.88 6.93 11.93
CA ASN A 679 -38.20 5.80 12.80
C ASN A 679 -39.19 4.84 12.15
N ALA A 680 -40.17 5.37 11.42
CA ALA A 680 -41.13 4.57 10.67
C ALA A 680 -40.42 3.79 9.54
N TRP A 681 -39.50 4.43 8.81
CA TRP A 681 -38.67 3.75 7.81
C TRP A 681 -37.77 2.69 8.42
N ALA A 682 -37.00 3.02 9.46
CA ALA A 682 -36.13 2.06 10.12
C ALA A 682 -36.89 0.84 10.66
N LYS A 683 -38.06 1.08 11.28
CA LYS A 683 -38.93 0.00 11.75
C LYS A 683 -39.46 -0.83 10.59
N LEU A 684 -39.91 -0.21 9.50
CA LEU A 684 -40.37 -0.91 8.30
C LEU A 684 -39.27 -1.81 7.74
N PHE A 685 -38.05 -1.30 7.60
CA PHE A 685 -36.93 -2.04 7.03
C PHE A 685 -36.51 -3.22 7.91
N ALA A 686 -36.45 -3.03 9.23
CA ALA A 686 -36.21 -4.11 10.16
C ALA A 686 -37.33 -5.16 10.14
N ASP A 687 -38.59 -4.73 10.09
CA ASP A 687 -39.76 -5.60 10.01
C ASP A 687 -39.79 -6.42 8.71
N VAL A 688 -39.32 -5.85 7.59
CA VAL A 688 -39.18 -6.56 6.31
C VAL A 688 -38.07 -7.61 6.39
N GLY A 689 -37.07 -7.40 7.25
CA GLY A 689 -35.94 -8.28 7.47
C GLY A 689 -34.63 -7.77 6.86
N PHE A 690 -34.56 -6.51 6.42
CA PHE A 690 -33.31 -5.95 5.92
C PHE A 690 -32.25 -5.90 7.02
N LYS A 691 -31.02 -6.26 6.68
CA LYS A 691 -29.88 -6.31 7.61
C LYS A 691 -28.95 -5.12 7.46
N TYR A 692 -29.02 -4.45 6.32
CA TYR A 692 -28.30 -3.21 6.06
C TYR A 692 -29.14 -2.30 5.16
N CYS A 693 -28.91 -0.99 5.30
CA CYS A 693 -29.53 0.05 4.52
C CYS A 693 -28.46 0.95 3.92
N VAL A 694 -28.53 1.12 2.60
CA VAL A 694 -27.71 2.04 1.82
C VAL A 694 -28.58 3.24 1.44
N MET A 695 -28.18 4.46 1.78
CA MET A 695 -28.93 5.68 1.44
C MET A 695 -28.01 6.65 0.72
N THR A 696 -28.45 7.21 -0.41
CA THR A 696 -27.70 8.25 -1.12
C THR A 696 -27.45 9.46 -0.21
N ALA A 697 -26.23 9.59 0.30
CA ALA A 697 -25.80 10.74 1.07
C ALA A 697 -25.54 11.92 0.14
N GLU A 698 -24.85 11.67 -0.97
CA GLU A 698 -24.74 12.59 -2.10
C GLU A 698 -24.75 11.79 -3.40
N HIS A 699 -25.61 12.19 -4.33
CA HIS A 699 -25.66 11.63 -5.67
C HIS A 699 -24.78 12.49 -6.61
N HIS A 700 -24.81 12.24 -7.92
CA HIS A 700 -23.99 12.97 -8.90
C HIS A 700 -24.32 14.46 -9.07
N ASP A 701 -25.44 14.93 -8.51
CA ASP A 701 -26.03 16.25 -8.71
C ASP A 701 -25.47 17.35 -7.80
N GLY A 702 -24.51 17.01 -6.92
CA GLY A 702 -23.82 17.96 -6.03
C GLY A 702 -24.56 18.28 -4.73
N TRP A 703 -25.69 17.62 -4.48
CA TRP A 703 -26.53 17.81 -3.32
C TRP A 703 -26.16 16.86 -2.17
N ALA A 704 -26.00 17.41 -0.96
CA ALA A 704 -25.74 16.65 0.26
C ALA A 704 -27.02 16.44 1.10
N ASN A 705 -27.41 15.20 1.37
CA ASN A 705 -28.54 14.85 2.23
C ASN A 705 -28.24 14.91 3.73
N TRP A 706 -27.06 15.36 4.12
CA TRP A 706 -26.64 15.49 5.52
C TRP A 706 -26.39 16.94 5.90
N ASP A 707 -26.20 17.21 7.19
CA ASP A 707 -25.78 18.52 7.68
C ASP A 707 -24.29 18.73 7.36
N SER A 708 -23.97 19.39 6.24
CA SER A 708 -22.59 19.55 5.75
C SER A 708 -22.02 20.93 6.06
N GLU A 709 -20.81 20.97 6.62
CA GLU A 709 -20.05 22.20 6.83
C GLU A 709 -19.27 22.64 5.57
N LEU A 710 -19.20 21.76 4.55
CA LEU A 710 -18.38 21.94 3.35
C LEU A 710 -19.16 22.50 2.15
N THR A 711 -20.49 22.42 2.17
CA THR A 711 -21.34 22.96 1.11
C THR A 711 -22.66 23.47 1.68
N PRO A 712 -23.15 24.66 1.27
CA PRO A 712 -24.48 25.13 1.65
C PRO A 712 -25.61 24.42 0.89
N TRP A 713 -25.28 23.64 -0.15
CA TRP A 713 -26.22 22.84 -0.93
C TRP A 713 -26.48 21.51 -0.23
N ASN A 714 -27.06 21.61 0.96
CA ASN A 714 -27.30 20.47 1.83
C ASN A 714 -28.72 20.51 2.45
N ALA A 715 -29.17 19.36 2.95
CA ALA A 715 -30.53 19.18 3.49
C ALA A 715 -30.82 19.90 4.81
N MET A 716 -29.78 20.31 5.55
CA MET A 716 -29.92 21.12 6.76
C MET A 716 -30.10 22.61 6.41
N ASP A 717 -29.35 23.10 5.44
CA ASP A 717 -29.35 24.50 5.02
C ASP A 717 -30.44 24.83 4.00
N MET A 718 -30.98 23.85 3.28
CA MET A 718 -32.02 24.04 2.27
C MET A 718 -33.04 22.90 2.29
N GLY A 719 -34.21 23.13 1.68
CA GLY A 719 -35.24 22.09 1.54
C GLY A 719 -35.74 21.56 2.89
N PRO A 720 -35.39 20.33 3.33
CA PRO A 720 -35.96 19.69 4.52
C PRO A 720 -35.65 20.36 5.85
N LYS A 721 -34.54 21.09 5.94
CA LYS A 721 -33.98 21.63 7.20
C LYS A 721 -33.70 20.55 8.25
N ARG A 722 -33.19 19.40 7.78
CA ARG A 722 -32.95 18.18 8.56
C ARG A 722 -31.73 17.44 8.05
N ASP A 723 -30.99 16.82 8.97
CA ASP A 723 -29.92 15.87 8.66
C ASP A 723 -30.53 14.50 8.32
N LEU A 724 -30.86 14.28 7.05
CA LEU A 724 -31.55 13.06 6.64
C LEU A 724 -30.68 11.81 6.82
N VAL A 725 -29.38 11.92 6.56
CA VAL A 725 -28.42 10.81 6.74
C VAL A 725 -28.27 10.48 8.23
N GLY A 726 -28.02 11.46 9.08
CA GLY A 726 -27.82 11.26 10.51
C GLY A 726 -29.07 10.74 11.23
N GLU A 727 -30.23 11.32 10.92
CA GLU A 727 -31.50 10.92 11.55
C GLU A 727 -31.90 9.48 11.17
N LEU A 728 -31.75 9.09 9.89
CA LEU A 728 -32.04 7.72 9.47
C LEU A 728 -31.02 6.73 10.04
N GLY A 729 -29.73 7.05 9.98
CA GLY A 729 -28.66 6.20 10.51
C GLY A 729 -28.87 5.89 11.99
N LYS A 730 -29.23 6.89 12.80
CA LYS A 730 -29.58 6.71 14.21
C LYS A 730 -30.80 5.81 14.41
N ALA A 731 -31.85 5.99 13.60
CA ALA A 731 -33.06 5.18 13.67
C ALA A 731 -32.79 3.70 13.29
N LEU A 732 -31.96 3.46 12.28
CA LEU A 732 -31.57 2.13 11.81
C LEU A 732 -30.71 1.38 12.84
N LYS A 733 -29.68 2.04 13.39
CA LYS A 733 -28.82 1.47 14.44
C LYS A 733 -29.66 1.03 15.64
N LYS A 734 -30.71 1.78 16.02
CA LYS A 734 -31.66 1.40 17.08
C LYS A 734 -32.45 0.12 16.77
N GLN A 735 -32.66 -0.21 15.50
CA GLN A 735 -33.33 -1.44 15.05
C GLN A 735 -32.34 -2.58 14.76
N GLY A 736 -31.04 -2.38 14.97
CA GLY A 736 -30.01 -3.37 14.64
C GLY A 736 -29.76 -3.55 13.14
N VAL A 737 -30.11 -2.54 12.33
CA VAL A 737 -29.85 -2.52 10.88
C VAL A 737 -28.56 -1.74 10.63
N LYS A 738 -27.63 -2.35 9.89
CA LYS A 738 -26.35 -1.75 9.48
C LYS A 738 -26.58 -0.58 8.51
N PHE A 739 -25.71 0.42 8.52
CA PHE A 739 -25.97 1.67 7.79
C PHE A 739 -24.80 2.11 6.90
N ALA A 740 -25.15 2.51 5.68
CA ALA A 740 -24.22 2.96 4.65
C ALA A 740 -24.74 4.24 3.98
N PRO A 741 -24.18 5.41 4.30
CA PRO A 741 -24.31 6.61 3.49
C PRO A 741 -23.53 6.39 2.18
N SER A 742 -24.25 6.28 1.08
CA SER A 742 -23.70 6.05 -0.24
C SER A 742 -23.21 7.35 -0.87
N TYR A 743 -22.05 7.31 -1.51
CA TYR A 743 -21.32 8.50 -1.94
C TYR A 743 -20.99 8.44 -3.44
N HIS A 744 -21.64 9.29 -4.24
CA HIS A 744 -21.57 9.22 -5.72
C HIS A 744 -20.96 10.46 -6.39
N ARG A 745 -20.18 11.24 -5.65
CA ARG A 745 -19.65 12.54 -6.11
C ARG A 745 -18.61 12.41 -7.22
N GLU A 746 -18.05 11.23 -7.46
CA GLU A 746 -16.99 10.95 -8.44
C GLU A 746 -17.34 11.33 -9.89
N ARG A 747 -18.63 11.40 -10.24
CA ARG A 747 -19.11 11.81 -11.57
C ARG A 747 -19.47 13.29 -11.63
N HIS A 748 -19.54 13.95 -10.47
CA HIS A 748 -20.08 15.29 -10.30
C HIS A 748 -19.36 16.32 -11.18
N GLN A 749 -18.02 16.23 -11.26
CA GLN A 749 -17.20 17.21 -11.96
C GLN A 749 -17.51 17.36 -13.46
N THR A 750 -18.17 16.37 -14.07
CA THR A 750 -18.67 16.48 -15.46
C THR A 750 -20.18 16.41 -15.56
N PHE A 751 -20.92 16.26 -14.46
CA PHE A 751 -22.35 15.95 -14.51
C PHE A 751 -23.17 17.03 -15.23
N PHE A 752 -22.84 18.31 -15.00
CA PHE A 752 -23.44 19.46 -15.68
C PHE A 752 -22.59 20.02 -16.84
N ALA A 753 -21.65 19.24 -17.36
CA ALA A 753 -20.75 19.65 -18.42
C ALA A 753 -21.25 19.29 -19.83
N LYS A 754 -20.66 19.93 -20.85
CA LYS A 754 -20.87 19.60 -22.27
C LYS A 754 -20.36 18.20 -22.64
N ARG A 755 -19.30 17.75 -21.98
CA ARG A 755 -18.67 16.45 -22.19
C ARG A 755 -18.51 15.73 -20.86
N LEU A 756 -19.01 14.49 -20.80
CA LEU A 756 -18.95 13.65 -19.61
C LEU A 756 -17.63 12.89 -19.52
N TYR A 757 -17.20 12.62 -18.30
CA TYR A 757 -16.10 11.72 -17.97
C TYR A 757 -14.77 12.12 -18.61
N THR A 758 -14.40 13.40 -18.50
CA THR A 758 -13.13 13.98 -18.95
C THR A 758 -12.39 14.67 -17.81
N VAL A 759 -11.06 14.79 -17.92
CA VAL A 759 -10.25 15.51 -16.91
C VAL A 759 -10.54 17.01 -16.94
N GLN A 760 -10.67 17.57 -18.14
CA GLN A 760 -11.10 18.96 -18.33
C GLN A 760 -12.52 18.97 -18.88
N ALA A 761 -13.37 19.82 -18.31
CA ALA A 761 -14.75 19.92 -18.71
C ALA A 761 -15.19 21.38 -18.78
N GLU A 762 -16.14 21.66 -19.67
CA GLU A 762 -16.78 22.97 -19.75
C GLU A 762 -18.24 22.83 -19.32
N PRO A 763 -18.77 23.76 -18.51
CA PRO A 763 -20.20 23.78 -18.19
C PRO A 763 -21.06 23.88 -19.44
N GLN A 764 -22.29 23.37 -19.36
CA GLN A 764 -23.34 23.73 -20.33
C GLN A 764 -23.57 25.25 -20.31
N ASP A 765 -23.97 25.84 -21.44
CA ASP A 765 -24.05 27.30 -21.58
C ASP A 765 -25.01 27.92 -20.56
N ASP A 766 -26.19 27.31 -20.36
CA ASP A 766 -27.16 27.77 -19.38
C ASP A 766 -26.70 27.56 -17.92
N ILE A 767 -25.85 26.57 -17.66
CA ILE A 767 -25.22 26.38 -16.33
C ILE A 767 -24.21 27.50 -16.06
N ALA A 768 -23.38 27.84 -17.04
CA ALA A 768 -22.44 28.96 -16.91
C ALA A 768 -23.18 30.28 -16.66
N GLU A 769 -24.29 30.50 -17.37
CA GLU A 769 -25.13 31.68 -17.20
C GLU A 769 -25.87 31.69 -15.85
N GLU A 770 -26.34 30.53 -15.36
CA GLU A 770 -26.90 30.41 -14.01
C GLU A 770 -25.89 30.72 -12.93
N ILE A 771 -24.65 30.23 -13.03
CA ILE A 771 -23.56 30.57 -12.11
C ILE A 771 -23.23 32.06 -12.18
N ARG A 772 -23.24 32.66 -13.38
CA ARG A 772 -23.03 34.11 -13.53
C ARG A 772 -24.10 34.93 -12.82
N ARG A 773 -25.36 34.46 -12.84
CA ARG A 773 -26.51 35.11 -12.19
C ARG A 773 -26.55 34.86 -10.68
N VAL A 774 -26.20 33.65 -10.25
CA VAL A 774 -26.20 33.18 -8.87
C VAL A 774 -24.84 32.52 -8.59
N PRO A 775 -23.81 33.30 -8.23
CA PRO A 775 -22.45 32.78 -8.03
C PRO A 775 -22.35 31.64 -7.02
N GLU A 776 -23.25 31.59 -6.04
CA GLU A 776 -23.34 30.54 -5.02
C GLU A 776 -23.68 29.16 -5.62
N ALA A 777 -24.31 29.12 -6.80
CA ALA A 777 -24.62 27.88 -7.51
C ALA A 777 -23.39 27.18 -8.09
N ALA A 778 -22.21 27.82 -8.08
CA ALA A 778 -20.95 27.19 -8.48
C ALA A 778 -20.63 25.95 -7.63
N ALA A 779 -20.89 26.01 -6.32
CA ALA A 779 -20.70 24.88 -5.39
C ALA A 779 -21.66 23.70 -5.64
N LEU A 780 -22.80 23.97 -6.29
CA LEU A 780 -23.79 22.95 -6.66
C LEU A 780 -23.45 22.29 -8.00
N TYR A 781 -23.04 23.07 -8.99
CA TYR A 781 -22.89 22.59 -10.36
C TYR A 781 -21.48 22.12 -10.71
N GLY A 782 -20.46 22.64 -10.01
CA GLY A 782 -19.06 22.40 -10.30
C GLY A 782 -18.29 21.79 -9.11
N PRO A 783 -16.96 21.66 -9.24
CA PRO A 783 -16.11 22.20 -10.32
C PRO A 783 -16.24 21.44 -11.65
N PHE A 784 -15.78 22.05 -12.75
CA PHE A 784 -15.82 21.47 -14.10
C PHE A 784 -14.45 20.93 -14.51
N GLY A 785 -14.06 19.81 -13.89
CA GLY A 785 -12.79 19.15 -14.14
C GLY A 785 -12.30 18.36 -12.93
N LEU A 786 -11.44 17.38 -13.18
CA LEU A 786 -10.79 16.59 -12.14
C LEU A 786 -9.52 17.31 -11.67
N THR A 787 -9.69 18.41 -10.93
CA THR A 787 -8.56 19.13 -10.32
C THR A 787 -8.19 18.51 -8.98
N LYS A 788 -7.02 18.89 -8.46
CA LYS A 788 -6.58 18.46 -7.13
C LYS A 788 -7.59 18.90 -6.05
N GLU A 789 -8.07 20.14 -6.13
CA GLU A 789 -9.02 20.71 -5.18
C GLU A 789 -10.35 19.96 -5.17
N PHE A 790 -10.82 19.49 -6.34
CA PHE A 790 -11.99 18.62 -6.41
C PHE A 790 -11.76 17.30 -5.69
N VAL A 791 -10.60 16.67 -5.91
CA VAL A 791 -10.26 15.39 -5.26
C VAL A 791 -10.13 15.58 -3.75
N ASP A 792 -9.53 16.68 -3.28
CA ASP A 792 -9.42 16.97 -1.85
C ASP A 792 -10.80 17.25 -1.22
N ASP A 793 -11.69 17.99 -1.89
CA ASP A 793 -13.09 18.18 -1.47
C ASP A 793 -13.86 16.85 -1.46
N TYR A 794 -13.61 15.99 -2.46
CA TYR A 794 -14.20 14.65 -2.52
C TYR A 794 -13.82 13.82 -1.27
N VAL A 795 -12.55 13.81 -0.89
CA VAL A 795 -12.08 13.10 0.31
C VAL A 795 -12.62 13.76 1.58
N ALA A 796 -12.62 15.10 1.66
CA ALA A 796 -13.07 15.84 2.84
C ALA A 796 -14.56 15.60 3.14
N ARG A 797 -15.42 15.56 2.13
CA ARG A 797 -16.86 15.25 2.31
C ARG A 797 -17.10 13.82 2.78
N TRP A 798 -16.36 12.85 2.24
CA TRP A 798 -16.43 11.49 2.77
C TRP A 798 -15.98 11.43 4.25
N LYS A 799 -14.90 12.14 4.60
CA LYS A 799 -14.42 12.22 5.98
C LYS A 799 -15.44 12.85 6.92
N GLU A 800 -16.16 13.87 6.46
CA GLU A 800 -17.26 14.45 7.22
C GLU A 800 -18.35 13.40 7.51
N ILE A 801 -18.76 12.62 6.49
CA ILE A 801 -19.73 11.53 6.64
C ILE A 801 -19.22 10.47 7.62
N GLN A 802 -17.98 9.99 7.42
CA GLN A 802 -17.37 8.95 8.25
C GLN A 802 -17.33 9.38 9.72
N LYS A 803 -16.87 10.61 9.98
CA LYS A 803 -16.77 11.18 11.32
C LYS A 803 -18.13 11.40 11.99
N LYS A 804 -19.12 11.90 11.24
CA LYS A 804 -20.44 12.21 11.81
C LYS A 804 -21.28 10.95 12.05
N TYR A 805 -21.14 9.92 11.21
CA TYR A 805 -22.12 8.84 11.16
C TYR A 805 -21.57 7.43 11.43
N GLU A 806 -20.25 7.26 11.45
CA GLU A 806 -19.57 5.96 11.68
C GLU A 806 -20.22 4.82 10.87
N PRO A 807 -20.12 4.86 9.53
CA PRO A 807 -20.82 3.92 8.67
C PRO A 807 -20.24 2.51 8.76
N ASP A 808 -21.08 1.51 8.51
CA ASP A 808 -20.67 0.10 8.48
C ASP A 808 -20.14 -0.32 7.09
N PHE A 809 -20.43 0.47 6.05
CA PHE A 809 -20.14 0.14 4.66
C PHE A 809 -19.86 1.42 3.87
N LEU A 810 -18.67 1.51 3.26
CA LEU A 810 -18.31 2.53 2.29
C LEU A 810 -18.83 2.11 0.91
N TRP A 811 -19.85 2.81 0.42
CA TRP A 811 -20.49 2.49 -0.85
C TRP A 811 -20.22 3.62 -1.86
N ILE A 812 -19.49 3.30 -2.93
CA ILE A 812 -19.09 4.22 -4.02
C ILE A 812 -19.68 3.73 -5.35
N ASP A 813 -20.16 4.62 -6.22
CA ASP A 813 -20.71 4.23 -7.52
C ASP A 813 -19.59 3.96 -8.55
N ASP A 814 -19.91 3.58 -9.80
CA ASP A 814 -18.85 3.40 -10.82
C ASP A 814 -18.16 4.75 -11.05
N ILE A 815 -16.83 4.77 -11.21
CA ILE A 815 -16.05 5.97 -11.55
C ILE A 815 -15.54 5.87 -13.01
N PRO A 816 -16.30 6.37 -14.00
CA PRO A 816 -16.02 6.07 -15.40
C PRO A 816 -14.71 6.66 -15.91
N ILE A 817 -14.21 7.74 -15.28
CA ILE A 817 -13.00 8.43 -15.73
C ILE A 817 -11.77 7.51 -15.76
N TRP A 818 -11.74 6.42 -14.98
CA TRP A 818 -10.66 5.44 -15.04
C TRP A 818 -10.51 4.71 -16.38
N THR A 819 -11.58 4.64 -17.17
CA THR A 819 -11.60 3.94 -18.47
C THR A 819 -12.05 4.82 -19.62
N ARG A 820 -12.15 6.13 -19.38
CA ARG A 820 -12.58 7.15 -20.33
C ARG A 820 -11.49 8.20 -20.47
N ASP A 821 -11.65 9.07 -21.45
CA ASP A 821 -10.71 10.17 -21.74
C ASP A 821 -9.25 9.73 -21.95
N GLY A 822 -9.08 8.51 -22.49
CA GLY A 822 -7.77 7.91 -22.76
C GLY A 822 -7.19 7.09 -21.62
N ASN A 823 -7.86 7.02 -20.47
CA ASN A 823 -7.38 6.25 -19.31
C ASN A 823 -7.75 4.76 -19.40
N ASN A 824 -6.92 3.94 -18.75
CA ASN A 824 -7.16 2.56 -18.33
C ASN A 824 -6.31 2.30 -17.07
N VAL A 825 -6.83 2.70 -15.92
CA VAL A 825 -6.07 2.76 -14.65
C VAL A 825 -5.53 1.39 -14.23
N LEU A 826 -6.36 0.35 -14.28
CA LEU A 826 -5.92 -1.00 -13.92
C LEU A 826 -4.88 -1.60 -14.89
N ALA A 827 -4.70 -1.00 -16.08
CA ALA A 827 -3.65 -1.37 -17.02
C ALA A 827 -2.45 -0.41 -17.01
N GLY A 828 -2.38 0.52 -16.04
CA GLY A 828 -1.28 1.47 -15.89
C GLY A 828 -1.27 2.64 -16.89
N ASN A 829 -2.31 2.82 -17.70
CA ASN A 829 -2.41 3.95 -18.62
C ASN A 829 -3.29 5.05 -18.01
N THR A 830 -2.69 6.01 -17.30
CA THR A 830 -3.44 6.97 -16.49
C THR A 830 -2.89 8.40 -16.63
N LYS A 831 -3.79 9.38 -16.75
CA LYS A 831 -3.43 10.80 -16.63
C LYS A 831 -3.10 11.16 -15.17
N PRO A 832 -2.15 12.08 -14.90
CA PRO A 832 -1.72 12.39 -13.53
C PRO A 832 -2.87 12.72 -12.55
N GLU A 833 -3.88 13.47 -12.99
CA GLU A 833 -5.02 13.86 -12.16
C GLU A 833 -5.90 12.67 -11.79
N VAL A 834 -6.05 11.73 -12.73
CA VAL A 834 -6.80 10.49 -12.53
C VAL A 834 -6.03 9.54 -11.62
N GLN A 835 -4.70 9.52 -11.73
CA GLN A 835 -3.84 8.73 -10.84
C GLN A 835 -3.94 9.27 -9.41
N TYR A 836 -3.87 10.59 -9.22
CA TYR A 836 -4.06 11.22 -7.91
C TYR A 836 -5.43 10.84 -7.32
N PHE A 837 -6.51 10.94 -8.10
CA PHE A 837 -7.83 10.54 -7.62
C PHE A 837 -7.90 9.06 -7.23
N TYR A 838 -7.28 8.17 -8.01
CA TYR A 838 -7.21 6.74 -7.70
C TYR A 838 -6.44 6.45 -6.41
N ASP A 839 -5.31 7.11 -6.20
CA ASP A 839 -4.48 6.97 -4.99
C ASP A 839 -5.20 7.52 -3.75
N GLN A 840 -5.97 8.60 -3.89
CA GLN A 840 -6.81 9.13 -2.81
C GLN A 840 -7.97 8.20 -2.46
N CYS A 841 -8.62 7.59 -3.46
CA CYS A 841 -9.63 6.55 -3.20
C CYS A 841 -9.03 5.34 -2.45
N ARG A 842 -7.83 4.87 -2.84
CA ARG A 842 -7.11 3.81 -2.12
C ARG A 842 -6.86 4.17 -0.66
N SER A 843 -6.40 5.40 -0.42
CA SER A 843 -6.10 5.91 0.92
C SER A 843 -7.37 6.05 1.76
N MET A 844 -8.48 6.49 1.14
CA MET A 844 -9.79 6.58 1.76
C MET A 844 -10.34 5.22 2.19
N ILE A 845 -10.20 4.19 1.35
CA ILE A 845 -10.58 2.81 1.70
C ILE A 845 -9.72 2.30 2.85
N THR A 846 -8.40 2.49 2.77
CA THR A 846 -7.45 2.08 3.81
C THR A 846 -7.79 2.70 5.16
N ASP A 847 -8.05 4.00 5.16
CA ASP A 847 -8.46 4.72 6.35
C ASP A 847 -9.77 4.18 6.91
N PHE A 848 -10.79 3.98 6.06
CA PHE A 848 -12.08 3.46 6.49
C PHE A 848 -11.98 2.06 7.11
N MET A 849 -11.19 1.17 6.50
CA MET A 849 -10.98 -0.19 7.01
C MET A 849 -10.20 -0.19 8.32
N ASN A 850 -9.17 0.65 8.46
CA ASN A 850 -8.40 0.79 9.69
C ASN A 850 -9.21 1.47 10.81
N ASP A 851 -10.08 2.42 10.48
CA ASP A 851 -11.01 3.04 11.43
C ASP A 851 -12.02 2.02 11.98
N GLY A 852 -12.58 1.16 11.11
CA GLY A 852 -13.41 0.03 11.54
C GLY A 852 -12.67 -0.90 12.50
N ALA A 853 -11.44 -1.29 12.15
CA ALA A 853 -10.60 -2.13 12.99
C ALA A 853 -10.29 -1.47 14.36
N ALA A 854 -9.98 -0.18 14.38
CA ALA A 854 -9.72 0.58 15.60
C ALA A 854 -10.95 0.69 16.50
N ARG A 855 -12.15 0.75 15.92
CA ARG A 855 -13.43 0.74 16.65
C ARG A 855 -13.90 -0.67 17.03
N GLY A 856 -13.17 -1.72 16.63
CA GLY A 856 -13.56 -3.11 16.84
C GLY A 856 -14.85 -3.49 16.10
N VAL A 857 -15.09 -2.88 14.94
CA VAL A 857 -16.25 -3.17 14.09
C VAL A 857 -15.83 -3.61 12.70
N ASP A 858 -16.45 -4.69 12.22
CA ASP A 858 -16.25 -5.12 10.85
C ASP A 858 -16.97 -4.17 9.89
N VAL A 859 -16.19 -3.46 9.07
CA VAL A 859 -16.69 -2.60 7.99
C VAL A 859 -16.41 -3.22 6.63
N TYR A 860 -17.05 -2.71 5.57
CA TYR A 860 -16.82 -3.20 4.21
C TYR A 860 -16.86 -2.13 3.12
N VAL A 861 -16.45 -2.49 1.91
CA VAL A 861 -16.45 -1.59 0.73
C VAL A 861 -16.92 -2.34 -0.52
N ASN A 862 -17.53 -1.63 -1.47
CA ASN A 862 -18.00 -2.21 -2.72
C ASN A 862 -16.96 -2.00 -3.83
N ASN A 863 -17.05 -2.85 -4.86
CA ASN A 863 -16.24 -2.76 -6.06
C ASN A 863 -17.17 -2.83 -7.27
N LYS A 864 -17.57 -1.66 -7.73
CA LYS A 864 -18.66 -1.50 -8.69
C LYS A 864 -18.16 -1.52 -10.14
N GLY A 865 -19.01 -1.97 -11.05
CA GLY A 865 -18.89 -1.65 -12.47
C GLY A 865 -18.36 -2.75 -13.39
N GLY A 866 -18.45 -2.50 -14.69
CA GLY A 866 -18.00 -3.47 -15.71
C GLY A 866 -16.48 -3.57 -15.89
N ASN A 867 -15.73 -2.57 -15.44
CA ASN A 867 -14.27 -2.53 -15.46
C ASN A 867 -13.66 -2.62 -14.06
N ARG A 868 -14.51 -2.74 -13.02
CA ARG A 868 -14.19 -2.63 -11.58
C ARG A 868 -13.62 -1.26 -11.21
N ASN A 869 -13.95 -0.84 -10.00
CA ASN A 869 -13.39 0.36 -9.40
C ASN A 869 -11.96 0.10 -8.92
N TRP A 870 -11.76 -1.04 -8.27
CA TRP A 870 -10.51 -1.44 -7.64
C TRP A 870 -10.06 -2.82 -8.15
N PRO A 871 -8.81 -3.25 -7.88
CA PRO A 871 -8.35 -4.59 -8.23
C PRO A 871 -9.24 -5.71 -7.68
N ALA A 872 -9.22 -6.88 -8.33
CA ALA A 872 -9.99 -8.06 -7.92
C ALA A 872 -9.71 -8.42 -6.45
N GLY A 873 -10.72 -8.84 -5.69
CA GLY A 873 -10.56 -9.18 -4.26
C GLY A 873 -10.60 -8.00 -3.28
N VAL A 874 -10.63 -6.74 -3.74
CA VAL A 874 -10.93 -5.59 -2.88
C VAL A 874 -12.43 -5.37 -2.86
N GLY A 875 -13.05 -5.51 -1.68
CA GLY A 875 -14.49 -5.28 -1.49
C GLY A 875 -15.40 -6.30 -2.16
N CYS A 876 -16.73 -6.06 -2.14
CA CYS A 876 -17.68 -6.92 -2.84
C CYS A 876 -17.87 -6.52 -4.30
N LEU A 877 -17.82 -7.51 -5.18
CA LEU A 877 -18.16 -7.33 -6.58
C LEU A 877 -19.63 -6.90 -6.73
N GLU A 878 -19.87 -5.79 -7.42
CA GLU A 878 -21.20 -5.21 -7.51
C GLU A 878 -21.50 -4.64 -8.90
N LYS A 879 -22.76 -4.76 -9.34
CA LYS A 879 -23.25 -4.07 -10.54
C LYS A 879 -24.78 -3.94 -10.51
N ASP A 880 -25.30 -2.91 -11.17
CA ASP A 880 -26.73 -2.75 -11.41
C ASP A 880 -27.34 -3.98 -12.09
N ASN A 881 -28.34 -4.57 -11.43
CA ASN A 881 -29.06 -5.76 -11.85
C ASN A 881 -28.13 -6.94 -12.17
N LEU A 882 -27.02 -7.06 -11.42
CA LEU A 882 -26.09 -8.16 -11.57
C LEU A 882 -26.81 -9.48 -11.28
N LYS A 883 -26.62 -10.46 -12.17
CA LYS A 883 -27.15 -11.83 -12.01
C LYS A 883 -26.10 -12.81 -12.49
N LEU A 884 -25.20 -13.24 -11.61
CA LEU A 884 -24.21 -14.26 -11.94
C LEU A 884 -24.92 -15.56 -12.31
N LYS A 885 -24.38 -16.30 -13.30
CA LYS A 885 -24.93 -17.60 -13.74
C LYS A 885 -24.28 -18.79 -13.04
N VAL A 886 -23.31 -18.52 -12.17
CA VAL A 886 -22.50 -19.49 -11.44
C VAL A 886 -22.46 -19.08 -9.97
N ILE A 887 -21.98 -19.97 -9.11
CA ILE A 887 -21.61 -19.65 -7.73
C ILE A 887 -20.29 -18.87 -7.78
N GLY A 888 -20.36 -17.55 -7.64
CA GLY A 888 -19.21 -16.65 -7.76
C GLY A 888 -18.56 -16.29 -6.42
N PRO A 889 -17.52 -15.43 -6.43
CA PRO A 889 -16.98 -14.83 -5.21
C PRO A 889 -18.07 -13.99 -4.54
N LYS A 890 -17.85 -13.48 -3.33
CA LYS A 890 -18.89 -12.69 -2.66
C LYS A 890 -19.26 -11.47 -3.52
N TRP A 891 -20.54 -11.29 -3.79
CA TRP A 891 -21.05 -10.26 -4.68
C TRP A 891 -22.40 -9.71 -4.21
N GLU A 892 -22.81 -8.59 -4.77
CA GLU A 892 -24.09 -7.95 -4.49
C GLU A 892 -24.83 -7.56 -5.78
N SER A 893 -26.14 -7.77 -5.79
CA SER A 893 -27.04 -7.31 -6.84
C SER A 893 -27.78 -6.05 -6.38
N CYS A 894 -27.42 -4.91 -6.96
CA CYS A 894 -28.14 -3.66 -6.79
C CYS A 894 -29.29 -3.61 -7.79
N THR A 895 -30.53 -3.74 -7.33
CA THR A 895 -31.69 -3.79 -8.22
C THR A 895 -32.82 -2.87 -7.77
N THR A 896 -33.78 -2.61 -8.65
CA THR A 896 -34.94 -1.76 -8.38
C THR A 896 -36.23 -2.58 -8.42
N PHE A 897 -37.27 -2.12 -7.72
CA PHE A 897 -38.63 -2.61 -7.97
C PHE A 897 -39.17 -2.16 -9.32
N GLY A 898 -38.81 -0.93 -9.72
CA GLY A 898 -39.31 -0.25 -10.90
C GLY A 898 -38.38 -0.35 -12.10
N THR A 899 -38.29 0.76 -12.83
CA THR A 899 -37.31 0.93 -13.89
C THR A 899 -36.36 2.11 -13.64
N SER A 900 -36.50 2.79 -12.49
CA SER A 900 -35.61 3.84 -12.01
C SER A 900 -35.14 3.59 -10.58
N PHE A 901 -34.00 4.15 -10.17
CA PHE A 901 -33.61 4.14 -8.76
C PHE A 901 -34.31 5.28 -8.00
N GLY A 902 -34.18 6.51 -8.48
CA GLY A 902 -34.94 7.65 -7.97
C GLY A 902 -36.44 7.52 -8.26
N TYR A 903 -37.25 8.29 -7.53
CA TYR A 903 -38.69 8.35 -7.78
C TYR A 903 -39.00 8.66 -9.25
N LEU A 904 -39.92 7.89 -9.84
CA LEU A 904 -40.45 8.10 -11.18
C LEU A 904 -41.98 7.99 -11.11
N GLU A 905 -42.65 9.07 -11.49
CA GLU A 905 -44.10 9.12 -11.59
C GLU A 905 -44.57 8.12 -12.67
N GLY A 906 -45.53 7.26 -12.30
CA GLY A 906 -46.04 6.24 -13.21
C GLY A 906 -45.03 5.16 -13.60
N ASP A 907 -44.04 4.84 -12.75
CA ASP A 907 -43.06 3.79 -13.03
C ASP A 907 -43.72 2.40 -13.24
N ARG A 908 -43.02 1.54 -13.97
CA ARG A 908 -43.39 0.14 -14.21
C ARG A 908 -42.65 -0.77 -13.24
N TYR A 909 -43.39 -1.49 -12.42
CA TYR A 909 -42.82 -2.32 -11.35
C TYR A 909 -42.81 -3.82 -11.70
N LYS A 910 -41.75 -4.52 -11.26
CA LYS A 910 -41.65 -5.99 -11.27
C LYS A 910 -42.83 -6.61 -10.51
N SER A 911 -43.22 -7.84 -10.83
CA SER A 911 -44.19 -8.58 -10.02
C SER A 911 -43.57 -8.97 -8.66
N ILE A 912 -44.41 -9.17 -7.64
CA ILE A 912 -43.98 -9.67 -6.32
C ILE A 912 -43.22 -11.00 -6.47
N GLU A 913 -43.76 -11.92 -7.28
CA GLU A 913 -43.13 -13.21 -7.59
C GLU A 913 -41.71 -13.03 -8.15
N SER A 914 -41.55 -12.13 -9.13
CA SER A 914 -40.23 -11.88 -9.75
C SER A 914 -39.22 -11.32 -8.76
N VAL A 915 -39.65 -10.51 -7.79
CA VAL A 915 -38.76 -9.96 -6.75
C VAL A 915 -38.27 -11.07 -5.83
N ILE A 916 -39.19 -11.92 -5.34
CA ILE A 916 -38.86 -13.03 -4.45
C ILE A 916 -37.94 -14.04 -5.16
N HIS A 917 -38.25 -14.38 -6.42
CA HIS A 917 -37.42 -15.30 -7.21
C HIS A 917 -36.02 -14.75 -7.45
N GLU A 918 -35.90 -13.46 -7.77
CA GLU A 918 -34.61 -12.81 -7.99
C GLU A 918 -33.76 -12.80 -6.71
N MET A 919 -34.36 -12.49 -5.56
CA MET A 919 -33.68 -12.55 -4.26
C MET A 919 -33.14 -13.95 -3.97
N VAL A 920 -33.97 -14.99 -4.14
CA VAL A 920 -33.57 -16.39 -3.92
C VAL A 920 -32.46 -16.80 -4.89
N GLU A 921 -32.56 -16.44 -6.17
CA GLU A 921 -31.57 -16.75 -7.19
C GLU A 921 -30.20 -16.13 -6.85
N VAL A 922 -30.18 -14.84 -6.47
CA VAL A 922 -28.95 -14.12 -6.07
C VAL A 922 -28.27 -14.82 -4.88
N ILE A 923 -29.05 -15.14 -3.84
CA ILE A 923 -28.53 -15.71 -2.59
C ILE A 923 -28.01 -17.14 -2.81
N SER A 924 -28.70 -17.95 -3.64
CA SER A 924 -28.26 -19.31 -4.00
C SER A 924 -26.90 -19.35 -4.71
N ARG A 925 -26.47 -18.21 -5.27
CA ARG A 925 -25.22 -18.06 -6.04
C ARG A 925 -24.17 -17.24 -5.30
N ASN A 926 -24.22 -17.26 -3.96
CA ASN A 926 -23.29 -16.55 -3.06
C ASN A 926 -23.44 -15.02 -3.02
N GLY A 927 -24.55 -14.48 -3.54
CA GLY A 927 -24.79 -13.04 -3.61
C GLY A 927 -25.55 -12.48 -2.41
N ASN A 928 -25.54 -11.16 -2.30
CA ASN A 928 -26.49 -10.36 -1.51
C ASN A 928 -27.48 -9.63 -2.42
N PHE A 929 -28.71 -9.46 -1.96
CA PHE A 929 -29.79 -8.80 -2.67
C PHE A 929 -30.05 -7.42 -2.06
N LEU A 930 -29.60 -6.38 -2.76
CA LEU A 930 -29.78 -4.98 -2.36
C LEU A 930 -30.88 -4.35 -3.22
N VAL A 931 -32.08 -4.24 -2.66
CA VAL A 931 -33.25 -3.72 -3.38
C VAL A 931 -33.48 -2.25 -3.12
N ASN A 932 -33.59 -1.47 -4.19
CA ASN A 932 -33.76 -0.04 -4.13
C ASN A 932 -35.23 0.38 -4.02
N ILE A 933 -35.47 1.38 -3.17
CA ILE A 933 -36.67 2.22 -3.18
C ILE A 933 -36.36 3.64 -3.67
N GLY A 934 -37.33 4.23 -4.36
CA GLY A 934 -37.31 5.62 -4.83
C GLY A 934 -38.46 6.42 -4.19
N PRO A 935 -38.26 7.02 -3.01
CA PRO A 935 -39.28 7.79 -2.30
C PRO A 935 -39.62 9.11 -2.99
N LYS A 936 -40.85 9.59 -2.81
CA LYS A 936 -41.29 10.92 -3.28
C LYS A 936 -40.57 12.03 -2.52
N SER A 937 -40.52 13.25 -3.06
CA SER A 937 -39.89 14.41 -2.42
C SER A 937 -40.44 14.76 -1.04
N ASP A 938 -41.68 14.36 -0.72
CA ASP A 938 -42.29 14.54 0.60
C ASP A 938 -41.87 13.46 1.63
N GLY A 939 -41.12 12.44 1.23
CA GLY A 939 -40.67 11.35 2.09
C GLY A 939 -41.60 10.14 2.15
N THR A 940 -42.67 10.11 1.35
CA THR A 940 -43.54 8.92 1.23
C THR A 940 -42.97 7.90 0.24
N ILE A 941 -43.08 6.61 0.59
CA ILE A 941 -42.73 5.51 -0.31
C ILE A 941 -43.94 5.24 -1.23
N PRO A 942 -43.77 5.18 -2.57
CA PRO A 942 -44.86 4.87 -3.49
C PRO A 942 -45.55 3.55 -3.17
N GLU A 943 -46.88 3.52 -3.25
CA GLU A 943 -47.71 2.36 -2.89
C GLU A 943 -47.27 1.05 -3.57
N PRO A 944 -46.95 1.00 -4.89
CA PRO A 944 -46.44 -0.22 -5.49
C PRO A 944 -45.13 -0.73 -4.87
N GLN A 945 -44.23 0.15 -4.43
CA GLN A 945 -43.00 -0.26 -3.74
C GLN A 945 -43.32 -0.79 -2.35
N MET A 946 -44.27 -0.16 -1.64
CA MET A 946 -44.75 -0.61 -0.33
C MET A 946 -45.37 -2.01 -0.41
N GLU A 947 -46.22 -2.30 -1.40
CA GLU A 947 -46.81 -3.63 -1.62
C GLU A 947 -45.74 -4.72 -1.70
N ARG A 948 -44.65 -4.45 -2.43
CA ARG A 948 -43.54 -5.40 -2.63
C ARG A 948 -42.70 -5.58 -1.36
N LEU A 949 -42.44 -4.49 -0.63
CA LEU A 949 -41.82 -4.56 0.69
C LEU A 949 -42.65 -5.42 1.65
N MET A 950 -43.98 -5.24 1.68
CA MET A 950 -44.87 -6.01 2.56
C MET A 950 -44.95 -7.48 2.15
N ALA A 951 -44.90 -7.78 0.85
CA ALA A 951 -44.81 -9.16 0.38
C ALA A 951 -43.47 -9.82 0.74
N MET A 952 -42.35 -9.10 0.61
CA MET A 952 -41.04 -9.56 1.08
C MET A 952 -41.05 -9.82 2.59
N LYS A 953 -41.61 -8.89 3.38
CA LYS A 953 -41.81 -9.05 4.84
C LYS A 953 -42.53 -10.35 5.16
N HIS A 954 -43.67 -10.60 4.50
CA HIS A 954 -44.45 -11.80 4.74
C HIS A 954 -43.66 -13.07 4.41
N TRP A 955 -43.02 -13.10 3.23
CA TRP A 955 -42.27 -14.26 2.78
C TRP A 955 -41.02 -14.56 3.63
N LEU A 956 -40.22 -13.53 3.95
CA LEU A 956 -39.01 -13.66 4.76
C LEU A 956 -39.32 -14.03 6.22
N LYS A 957 -40.47 -13.62 6.75
CA LYS A 957 -40.92 -14.07 8.08
C LYS A 957 -41.13 -15.58 8.13
N VAL A 958 -41.61 -16.18 7.03
CA VAL A 958 -41.89 -17.62 6.95
C VAL A 958 -40.62 -18.41 6.56
N ASN A 959 -39.86 -17.91 5.58
CA ASN A 959 -38.78 -18.66 4.93
C ASN A 959 -37.37 -18.14 5.29
N GLY A 960 -37.26 -17.21 6.24
CA GLY A 960 -36.00 -16.54 6.58
C GLY A 960 -34.87 -17.48 6.98
N ASP A 961 -35.17 -18.63 7.59
CA ASP A 961 -34.19 -19.67 7.93
C ASP A 961 -33.46 -20.24 6.70
N ALA A 962 -34.10 -20.23 5.53
CA ALA A 962 -33.49 -20.65 4.27
C ALA A 962 -32.62 -19.55 3.63
N ILE A 963 -32.63 -18.34 4.18
CA ILE A 963 -31.96 -17.16 3.62
C ILE A 963 -30.85 -16.68 4.55
N TYR A 964 -31.19 -16.18 5.73
CA TYR A 964 -30.23 -15.55 6.64
C TYR A 964 -29.25 -16.57 7.21
N GLY A 965 -27.96 -16.20 7.26
CA GLY A 965 -26.89 -17.10 7.68
C GLY A 965 -26.61 -18.27 6.74
N SER A 966 -27.34 -18.37 5.62
CA SER A 966 -27.14 -19.47 4.67
C SER A 966 -25.85 -19.33 3.87
N ARG A 967 -25.42 -20.43 3.24
CA ARG A 967 -24.38 -20.48 2.22
C ARG A 967 -24.89 -21.23 1.00
N TYR A 968 -24.20 -21.08 -0.13
CA TYR A 968 -24.52 -21.84 -1.34
C TYR A 968 -24.32 -23.34 -1.12
N TRP A 969 -25.10 -24.15 -1.84
CA TRP A 969 -24.87 -25.58 -1.94
C TRP A 969 -23.89 -25.90 -3.08
N LYS A 970 -23.60 -27.18 -3.31
CA LYS A 970 -22.80 -27.62 -4.47
C LYS A 970 -23.46 -27.33 -5.83
N GLU A 971 -24.78 -27.16 -5.83
CA GLU A 971 -25.59 -26.77 -6.98
C GLU A 971 -26.46 -25.58 -6.55
N SER A 972 -26.48 -24.48 -7.30
CA SER A 972 -27.33 -23.33 -6.96
C SER A 972 -28.79 -23.53 -7.35
N GLU A 973 -29.06 -24.31 -8.41
CA GLU A 973 -30.39 -24.48 -8.98
C GLU A 973 -30.61 -25.84 -9.65
N GLN A 974 -31.88 -26.24 -9.78
CA GLN A 974 -32.36 -27.32 -10.64
C GLN A 974 -33.52 -26.80 -11.49
N LYS A 975 -33.28 -26.61 -12.79
CA LYS A 975 -34.15 -25.82 -13.70
C LYS A 975 -35.51 -26.43 -13.99
N ASP A 976 -35.55 -27.72 -14.26
CA ASP A 976 -36.78 -28.43 -14.67
C ASP A 976 -37.82 -28.53 -13.55
N GLU A 977 -37.39 -28.52 -12.29
CA GLU A 977 -38.26 -28.46 -11.11
C GLU A 977 -38.38 -27.06 -10.51
N ARG A 978 -37.70 -26.08 -11.12
CA ARG A 978 -37.54 -24.69 -10.65
C ARG A 978 -37.21 -24.61 -9.16
N LEU A 979 -36.13 -25.29 -8.78
CA LEU A 979 -35.56 -25.25 -7.44
C LEU A 979 -34.33 -24.35 -7.40
N ALA A 980 -34.19 -23.61 -6.31
CA ALA A 980 -32.94 -23.00 -5.88
C ALA A 980 -32.50 -23.60 -4.55
N PHE A 981 -31.19 -23.62 -4.28
CA PHE A 981 -30.65 -24.27 -3.09
C PHE A 981 -29.81 -23.32 -2.25
N THR A 982 -30.00 -23.43 -0.94
CA THR A 982 -29.14 -22.82 0.09
C THR A 982 -28.88 -23.85 1.18
N THR A 983 -27.90 -23.59 2.04
CA THR A 983 -27.53 -24.48 3.13
C THR A 983 -27.26 -23.70 4.41
N ASN A 984 -27.51 -24.31 5.56
CA ASN A 984 -27.10 -23.77 6.85
C ASN A 984 -26.68 -24.93 7.77
N GLY A 985 -25.36 -25.12 7.93
CA GLY A 985 -24.80 -26.28 8.62
C GLY A 985 -25.28 -27.59 8.00
N LYS A 986 -25.98 -28.41 8.79
CA LYS A 986 -26.51 -29.71 8.38
C LYS A 986 -27.84 -29.65 7.60
N LYS A 987 -28.36 -28.45 7.36
CA LYS A 987 -29.63 -28.24 6.67
C LYS A 987 -29.37 -27.89 5.22
N LEU A 988 -30.01 -28.62 4.32
CA LEU A 988 -30.19 -28.24 2.92
C LEU A 988 -31.59 -27.64 2.79
N TYR A 989 -31.70 -26.48 2.14
CA TYR A 989 -32.98 -25.89 1.77
C TYR A 989 -33.19 -26.02 0.27
N ALA A 990 -34.28 -26.68 -0.12
CA ALA A 990 -34.75 -26.72 -1.50
C ALA A 990 -35.92 -25.75 -1.65
N ILE A 991 -35.68 -24.61 -2.28
CA ILE A 991 -36.65 -23.53 -2.44
C ILE A 991 -37.32 -23.68 -3.80
N LYS A 992 -38.58 -24.13 -3.81
CA LYS A 992 -39.36 -24.31 -5.04
C LYS A 992 -40.02 -23.01 -5.44
N LEU A 993 -39.69 -22.53 -6.64
CA LEU A 993 -40.14 -21.24 -7.18
C LEU A 993 -41.51 -21.33 -7.87
N GLU A 994 -42.12 -22.51 -7.88
CA GLU A 994 -43.48 -22.75 -8.36
C GLU A 994 -44.28 -23.49 -7.30
N LYS A 995 -45.60 -23.36 -7.37
CA LYS A 995 -46.51 -23.98 -6.40
C LYS A 995 -46.32 -25.50 -6.41
N PRO A 996 -45.88 -26.13 -5.29
CA PRO A 996 -45.62 -27.55 -5.24
C PRO A 996 -46.93 -28.34 -5.16
N ILE A 997 -47.46 -28.76 -6.31
CA ILE A 997 -48.71 -29.55 -6.40
C ILE A 997 -48.47 -31.04 -6.69
N GLU A 998 -47.34 -31.38 -7.30
CA GLU A 998 -46.96 -32.75 -7.65
C GLU A 998 -45.67 -33.16 -6.92
N PRO A 999 -45.44 -34.48 -6.70
CA PRO A 999 -44.16 -34.97 -6.20
C PRO A 999 -43.00 -34.56 -7.10
N PHE A 1000 -41.87 -34.18 -6.51
CA PHE A 1000 -40.66 -33.78 -7.24
C PHE A 1000 -39.41 -34.40 -6.63
N VAL A 1001 -38.31 -34.42 -7.39
CA VAL A 1001 -37.04 -35.05 -6.98
C VAL A 1001 -35.92 -34.03 -6.94
N ILE A 1002 -35.17 -34.00 -5.85
CA ILE A 1002 -33.94 -33.21 -5.71
C ILE A 1002 -32.76 -34.04 -6.23
N ARG A 1003 -32.38 -33.86 -7.49
CA ARG A 1003 -31.41 -34.76 -8.13
C ARG A 1003 -29.99 -34.63 -7.60
N GLY A 1004 -29.59 -33.46 -7.10
CA GLY A 1004 -28.28 -33.28 -6.47
C GLY A 1004 -28.06 -34.17 -5.23
N THR A 1005 -29.11 -34.82 -4.71
CA THR A 1005 -29.02 -35.79 -3.60
C THR A 1005 -28.93 -37.25 -4.08
N ALA A 1006 -28.80 -37.49 -5.38
CA ALA A 1006 -28.57 -38.83 -5.90
C ALA A 1006 -27.33 -39.47 -5.24
N GLY A 1007 -27.46 -40.71 -4.80
CA GLY A 1007 -26.43 -41.43 -4.04
C GLY A 1007 -26.51 -41.25 -2.51
N TRP A 1008 -27.39 -40.39 -1.99
CA TRP A 1008 -27.66 -40.37 -0.55
C TRP A 1008 -28.40 -41.64 -0.10
N THR A 1009 -28.22 -42.02 1.17
CA THR A 1009 -28.96 -43.08 1.83
C THR A 1009 -30.12 -42.51 2.64
N ALA A 1010 -31.12 -43.35 2.96
CA ALA A 1010 -32.23 -42.93 3.82
C ALA A 1010 -31.75 -42.45 5.20
N ASP A 1011 -30.70 -43.06 5.75
CA ASP A 1011 -30.14 -42.70 7.05
C ASP A 1011 -29.50 -41.30 7.07
N GLN A 1012 -29.04 -40.79 5.91
CA GLN A 1012 -28.48 -39.45 5.81
C GLN A 1012 -29.54 -38.35 5.93
N VAL A 1013 -30.81 -38.66 5.64
CA VAL A 1013 -31.94 -37.71 5.75
C VAL A 1013 -32.63 -37.92 7.09
N LYS A 1014 -32.46 -36.97 8.02
CA LYS A 1014 -33.02 -37.06 9.38
C LYS A 1014 -34.46 -36.58 9.46
N SER A 1015 -34.79 -35.52 8.72
CA SER A 1015 -36.15 -35.03 8.60
C SER A 1015 -36.33 -34.15 7.37
N VAL A 1016 -37.55 -34.09 6.85
CA VAL A 1016 -37.97 -33.13 5.82
C VAL A 1016 -39.21 -32.40 6.32
N ARG A 1017 -39.21 -31.07 6.22
CA ARG A 1017 -40.38 -30.24 6.52
C ARG A 1017 -40.50 -29.06 5.57
N LEU A 1018 -41.71 -28.55 5.40
CA LEU A 1018 -41.98 -27.31 4.69
C LEU A 1018 -42.03 -26.17 5.69
N LEU A 1019 -41.21 -25.12 5.49
CA LEU A 1019 -41.26 -23.95 6.38
C LEU A 1019 -42.64 -23.27 6.30
N GLY A 1020 -43.17 -22.87 7.45
CA GLY A 1020 -44.51 -22.27 7.57
C GLY A 1020 -45.69 -23.24 7.53
N SER A 1021 -45.46 -24.56 7.56
CA SER A 1021 -46.50 -25.58 7.61
C SER A 1021 -46.21 -26.66 8.66
N ASP A 1022 -47.23 -27.01 9.45
CA ASP A 1022 -47.18 -28.15 10.38
C ASP A 1022 -47.55 -29.48 9.70
N ALA A 1023 -47.97 -29.44 8.44
CA ALA A 1023 -48.36 -30.65 7.71
C ALA A 1023 -47.14 -31.53 7.42
N ALA A 1024 -47.28 -32.84 7.69
CA ALA A 1024 -46.21 -33.80 7.47
C ALA A 1024 -45.81 -33.87 5.99
N VAL A 1025 -44.51 -33.75 5.72
CA VAL A 1025 -43.95 -33.91 4.37
C VAL A 1025 -43.52 -35.36 4.18
N ILE A 1026 -44.08 -36.02 3.18
CA ILE A 1026 -43.67 -37.38 2.82
C ILE A 1026 -42.44 -37.27 1.94
N SER A 1027 -41.36 -37.94 2.33
CA SER A 1027 -40.14 -38.00 1.54
C SER A 1027 -39.60 -39.42 1.46
N ARG A 1028 -38.93 -39.72 0.33
CA ARG A 1028 -38.34 -41.05 0.08
C ARG A 1028 -37.04 -40.88 -0.71
N MET A 1029 -35.98 -41.50 -0.23
CA MET A 1029 -34.76 -41.65 -1.05
C MET A 1029 -35.02 -42.64 -2.19
N THR A 1030 -34.76 -42.19 -3.42
CA THR A 1030 -34.80 -42.99 -4.65
C THR A 1030 -33.41 -43.06 -5.28
N THR A 1031 -33.23 -43.88 -6.32
CA THR A 1031 -31.98 -43.91 -7.09
C THR A 1031 -31.67 -42.57 -7.78
N GLY A 1032 -32.71 -41.77 -8.07
CA GLY A 1032 -32.57 -40.43 -8.67
C GLY A 1032 -32.39 -39.29 -7.68
N GLY A 1033 -32.39 -39.57 -6.36
CA GLY A 1033 -32.33 -38.58 -5.29
C GLY A 1033 -33.54 -38.61 -4.35
N LEU A 1034 -33.61 -37.65 -3.44
CA LEU A 1034 -34.69 -37.44 -2.48
C LEU A 1034 -35.94 -36.97 -3.21
N GLN A 1035 -36.95 -37.83 -3.25
CA GLN A 1035 -38.29 -37.47 -3.70
C GLN A 1035 -39.08 -36.84 -2.55
N ILE A 1036 -39.71 -35.71 -2.80
CA ILE A 1036 -40.59 -35.02 -1.88
C ILE A 1036 -42.00 -35.02 -2.48
N THR A 1037 -42.97 -35.51 -1.70
CA THR A 1037 -44.39 -35.31 -1.98
C THR A 1037 -44.87 -34.12 -1.17
N PRO A 1038 -45.33 -33.02 -1.82
CA PRO A 1038 -45.82 -31.84 -1.13
C PRO A 1038 -46.93 -32.20 -0.13
N PRO A 1039 -46.97 -31.56 1.05
CA PRO A 1039 -48.05 -31.77 2.00
C PRO A 1039 -49.38 -31.23 1.46
N SER A 1040 -50.50 -31.70 1.99
CA SER A 1040 -51.85 -31.24 1.60
C SER A 1040 -52.09 -29.75 1.93
N SER A 1041 -51.37 -29.21 2.91
CA SER A 1041 -51.36 -27.79 3.26
C SER A 1041 -49.96 -27.20 3.05
N LEU A 1042 -49.87 -26.19 2.19
CA LEU A 1042 -48.62 -25.50 1.86
C LEU A 1042 -48.24 -24.39 2.86
N GLY A 1043 -49.02 -24.25 3.93
CA GLY A 1043 -48.73 -23.29 5.00
C GLY A 1043 -48.93 -21.83 4.59
N GLU A 1044 -48.20 -20.94 5.26
CA GLU A 1044 -48.29 -19.48 5.11
C GLU A 1044 -47.37 -18.91 4.01
N SER A 1045 -46.70 -19.76 3.22
CA SER A 1045 -45.76 -19.29 2.19
C SER A 1045 -46.45 -19.10 0.84
N ASP A 1046 -46.15 -17.98 0.17
CA ASP A 1046 -46.62 -17.64 -1.18
C ASP A 1046 -45.44 -17.37 -2.13
N HIS A 1047 -45.65 -17.53 -3.44
CA HIS A 1047 -44.68 -17.30 -4.54
C HIS A 1047 -43.44 -18.22 -4.59
N ALA A 1048 -42.93 -18.69 -3.45
CA ALA A 1048 -41.89 -19.70 -3.35
C ALA A 1048 -42.02 -20.48 -2.02
N TRP A 1049 -41.61 -21.75 -1.99
CA TRP A 1049 -41.79 -22.66 -0.85
C TRP A 1049 -40.47 -23.33 -0.47
N ALA A 1050 -39.97 -23.09 0.75
CA ALA A 1050 -38.71 -23.65 1.22
C ALA A 1050 -38.91 -24.97 1.98
N PHE A 1051 -38.40 -26.06 1.42
CA PHE A 1051 -38.31 -27.35 2.09
C PHE A 1051 -36.98 -27.45 2.83
N GLU A 1052 -37.01 -27.63 4.15
CA GLU A 1052 -35.84 -27.89 4.98
C GLU A 1052 -35.59 -29.40 5.06
N ILE A 1053 -34.38 -29.82 4.67
CA ILE A 1053 -33.89 -31.18 4.75
C ILE A 1053 -32.76 -31.22 5.76
N LEU A 1054 -33.02 -31.78 6.94
CA LEU A 1054 -31.99 -31.99 7.96
C LEU A 1054 -31.22 -33.26 7.64
N THR A 1055 -29.89 -33.16 7.67
CA THR A 1055 -28.99 -34.28 7.37
C THR A 1055 -28.05 -34.62 8.54
N ASP A 1056 -27.29 -35.69 8.44
CA ASP A 1056 -26.27 -36.08 9.43
C ASP A 1056 -24.97 -35.25 9.35
N GLN A 1057 -24.73 -34.54 8.25
CA GLN A 1057 -23.47 -33.84 7.96
C GLN A 1057 -23.71 -32.43 7.40
N ASN A 1058 -22.67 -31.59 7.44
CA ASN A 1058 -22.75 -30.24 6.87
C ASN A 1058 -22.90 -30.27 5.35
N GLN A 1059 -23.70 -29.35 4.80
CA GLN A 1059 -24.05 -29.35 3.38
C GLN A 1059 -23.29 -28.30 2.55
N HIS A 1060 -22.64 -27.34 3.19
CA HIS A 1060 -21.85 -26.34 2.47
C HIS A 1060 -20.54 -26.93 1.93
N HIS A 1061 -20.28 -26.75 0.63
CA HIS A 1061 -19.07 -27.25 -0.06
C HIS A 1061 -18.31 -26.07 -0.70
N PRO A 1062 -17.25 -25.54 -0.09
CA PRO A 1062 -16.61 -24.32 -0.57
C PRO A 1062 -15.92 -24.45 -1.94
N ASN A 1063 -15.57 -25.67 -2.38
CA ASN A 1063 -14.78 -25.91 -3.59
C ASN A 1063 -15.53 -25.74 -4.93
N VAL A 1064 -16.81 -25.32 -4.92
CA VAL A 1064 -17.61 -25.13 -6.16
C VAL A 1064 -17.62 -23.68 -6.66
N ILE A 1065 -17.00 -22.78 -5.92
CA ILE A 1065 -16.99 -21.35 -6.22
C ILE A 1065 -16.04 -21.02 -7.38
N VAL A 1066 -16.45 -20.11 -8.26
CA VAL A 1066 -15.61 -19.54 -9.30
C VAL A 1066 -14.94 -18.30 -8.73
N HIS A 1067 -13.70 -18.41 -8.24
CA HIS A 1067 -12.97 -17.29 -7.64
C HIS A 1067 -12.55 -16.20 -8.63
N ASP A 1068 -12.37 -16.56 -9.90
CA ASP A 1068 -12.04 -15.62 -10.98
C ASP A 1068 -13.29 -14.80 -11.34
N GLU A 1069 -13.31 -13.54 -10.90
CA GLU A 1069 -14.41 -12.60 -11.10
C GLU A 1069 -14.74 -12.39 -12.59
N ASP A 1070 -13.72 -12.33 -13.46
CA ASP A 1070 -13.91 -12.13 -14.90
C ASP A 1070 -14.59 -13.36 -15.54
N LYS A 1071 -14.28 -14.57 -15.06
CA LYS A 1071 -15.00 -15.79 -15.42
C LYS A 1071 -16.42 -15.80 -14.85
N ALA A 1072 -16.61 -15.38 -13.60
CA ALA A 1072 -17.90 -15.35 -12.94
C ALA A 1072 -18.89 -14.40 -13.66
N LEU A 1073 -18.39 -13.27 -14.17
CA LEU A 1073 -19.17 -12.28 -14.91
C LEU A 1073 -19.53 -12.71 -16.35
N ARG A 1074 -18.97 -13.82 -16.89
CA ARG A 1074 -19.24 -14.24 -18.28
C ARG A 1074 -20.72 -14.54 -18.48
N GLY A 1075 -21.28 -13.93 -19.52
CA GLY A 1075 -22.68 -14.14 -19.92
C GLY A 1075 -23.70 -13.41 -19.04
N THR A 1076 -23.27 -12.56 -18.11
CA THR A 1076 -24.15 -11.57 -17.46
C THR A 1076 -24.55 -10.47 -18.45
N LYS A 1077 -25.70 -9.82 -18.22
CA LYS A 1077 -26.20 -8.77 -19.11
C LYS A 1077 -25.27 -7.54 -19.02
N LYS A 1078 -24.75 -7.09 -20.17
CA LYS A 1078 -24.04 -5.80 -20.26
C LYS A 1078 -25.06 -4.66 -20.26
N VAL A 1079 -25.17 -3.97 -19.13
CA VAL A 1079 -25.80 -2.66 -19.01
C VAL A 1079 -24.68 -1.62 -19.11
N ASP A 1080 -24.88 -0.55 -19.87
CA ASP A 1080 -23.95 0.59 -19.89
C ASP A 1080 -24.20 1.55 -18.71
N LEU A 1081 -23.30 2.52 -18.53
CA LEU A 1081 -23.31 3.49 -17.43
C LEU A 1081 -24.57 4.37 -17.35
N GLU A 1082 -25.43 4.34 -18.38
CA GLU A 1082 -26.67 5.12 -18.44
C GLU A 1082 -27.90 4.20 -18.45
N GLY A 1083 -27.75 2.95 -17.98
CA GLY A 1083 -28.84 1.98 -17.90
C GLY A 1083 -29.30 1.42 -19.26
N ARG A 1084 -28.54 1.63 -20.34
CA ARG A 1084 -28.90 1.13 -21.69
C ARG A 1084 -28.42 -0.30 -21.86
N SER A 1085 -29.29 -1.19 -22.34
CA SER A 1085 -28.87 -2.49 -22.86
C SER A 1085 -28.03 -2.28 -24.11
N ALA A 1086 -26.81 -2.83 -24.14
CA ALA A 1086 -25.89 -2.69 -25.27
C ALA A 1086 -26.58 -3.04 -26.60
N PRO A 1087 -26.62 -2.13 -27.59
CA PRO A 1087 -26.94 -2.50 -28.97
C PRO A 1087 -25.81 -3.37 -29.52
N SER A 1088 -26.15 -4.34 -30.36
CA SER A 1088 -25.21 -5.04 -31.23
C SER A 1088 -24.34 -4.02 -31.98
N VAL A 1089 -23.01 -4.15 -31.81
CA VAL A 1089 -21.93 -3.58 -32.63
C VAL A 1089 -22.35 -2.39 -33.52
N LEU A 1090 -22.21 -1.17 -33.00
CA LEU A 1090 -21.93 -0.03 -33.86
C LEU A 1090 -20.41 0.07 -33.99
N THR A 1091 -19.91 -0.36 -35.16
CA THR A 1091 -18.56 -0.04 -35.60
C THR A 1091 -18.37 1.47 -35.55
N HIS A 1092 -17.36 1.95 -34.83
CA HIS A 1092 -16.95 3.35 -34.93
C HIS A 1092 -16.67 3.68 -36.40
N PRO A 1093 -17.27 4.76 -36.96
CA PRO A 1093 -16.85 5.23 -38.26
C PRO A 1093 -15.39 5.66 -38.15
N LYS A 1094 -14.53 5.09 -39.01
CA LYS A 1094 -13.14 5.57 -39.18
C LYS A 1094 -13.19 7.06 -39.46
N VAL A 1095 -12.72 7.88 -38.53
CA VAL A 1095 -12.52 9.30 -38.76
C VAL A 1095 -11.35 9.43 -39.74
N LYS A 1096 -11.65 9.87 -40.97
CA LYS A 1096 -10.64 10.37 -41.90
C LYS A 1096 -10.11 11.69 -41.35
N SER A 1097 -8.79 11.82 -41.32
CA SER A 1097 -8.07 13.06 -41.02
C SER A 1097 -8.57 14.20 -41.91
N PHE A 1098 -9.13 15.24 -41.30
CA PHE A 1098 -9.44 16.51 -41.95
C PHE A 1098 -8.32 17.48 -41.61
N VAL A 1099 -7.54 17.90 -42.62
CA VAL A 1099 -6.54 18.96 -42.51
C VAL A 1099 -7.17 20.24 -43.03
N LEU A 1100 -7.29 21.26 -42.19
CA LEU A 1100 -7.55 22.63 -42.65
C LEU A 1100 -6.20 23.32 -42.93
N PRO A 1101 -6.03 23.96 -44.09
CA PRO A 1101 -4.81 24.72 -44.38
C PRO A 1101 -4.88 26.10 -43.72
N GLY A 1102 -3.85 26.46 -42.95
CA GLY A 1102 -3.50 27.86 -42.71
C GLY A 1102 -3.72 28.46 -41.32
N ALA A 1103 -3.64 27.72 -40.22
CA ALA A 1103 -3.45 28.32 -38.90
C ALA A 1103 -2.41 27.54 -38.07
N SER A 1104 -1.27 28.18 -37.85
CA SER A 1104 -0.19 27.75 -36.96
C SER A 1104 -0.48 28.24 -35.54
N VAL A 1105 -0.56 27.33 -34.57
CA VAL A 1105 -0.35 27.66 -33.15
C VAL A 1105 0.80 26.80 -32.64
N ILE A 1106 1.81 27.49 -32.16
CA ILE A 1106 3.08 27.01 -31.66
C ILE A 1106 2.84 26.37 -30.28
N LEU A 1107 3.34 25.15 -30.09
CA LEU A 1107 3.53 24.56 -28.77
C LEU A 1107 4.83 25.11 -28.20
N GLU A 1108 4.74 25.93 -27.16
CA GLU A 1108 5.90 26.27 -26.31
C GLU A 1108 5.73 25.58 -24.96
N THR A 1109 6.61 24.61 -24.73
CA THR A 1109 6.92 24.03 -23.43
C THR A 1109 7.65 25.06 -22.58
N ALA A 1110 7.16 25.38 -21.39
CA ALA A 1110 7.92 26.21 -20.46
C ALA A 1110 9.02 25.37 -19.78
N ALA A 1111 10.24 25.54 -20.27
CA ALA A 1111 11.45 25.40 -19.47
C ALA A 1111 12.01 26.80 -19.17
N ALA A 1112 12.19 27.09 -17.89
CA ALA A 1112 12.98 28.17 -17.28
C ALA A 1112 12.51 29.65 -17.34
N ALA A 1113 12.57 30.26 -16.14
CA ALA A 1113 12.85 31.66 -15.82
C ALA A 1113 11.88 32.77 -16.25
N GLY A 1114 10.93 33.12 -15.36
CA GLY A 1114 10.16 34.37 -15.39
C GLY A 1114 8.89 34.25 -14.55
N GLY A 1115 8.84 34.91 -13.39
CA GLY A 1115 7.82 34.70 -12.34
C GLY A 1115 6.38 35.00 -12.73
N PHE A 1116 5.45 34.47 -11.92
CA PHE A 1116 4.03 34.78 -11.97
C PHE A 1116 3.77 36.26 -11.67
N GLU A 1117 3.05 36.96 -12.55
CA GLU A 1117 2.42 38.24 -12.19
C GLU A 1117 1.21 37.99 -11.27
N THR A 1118 1.18 38.71 -10.16
CA THR A 1118 0.09 38.70 -9.19
C THR A 1118 -1.06 39.55 -9.71
N LEU A 1119 -2.26 38.99 -9.84
CA LEU A 1119 -3.48 39.78 -10.01
C LEU A 1119 -3.89 40.38 -8.66
N THR A 1120 -3.91 41.71 -8.58
CA THR A 1120 -4.32 42.46 -7.38
C THR A 1120 -5.84 42.42 -7.21
N LEU A 1121 -6.31 41.89 -6.09
CA LEU A 1121 -7.73 41.95 -5.69
C LEU A 1121 -8.08 43.33 -5.09
N PRO A 1122 -9.32 43.84 -5.26
CA PRO A 1122 -9.77 45.09 -4.63
C PRO A 1122 -9.95 44.95 -3.11
N ALA A 1123 -9.86 46.09 -2.41
CA ALA A 1123 -9.78 46.20 -0.96
C ALA A 1123 -10.97 45.60 -0.17
N ALA A 1124 -10.60 44.92 0.93
CA ALA A 1124 -11.44 44.17 1.86
C ALA A 1124 -12.37 45.03 2.74
N SER A 1125 -13.53 44.48 3.12
CA SER A 1125 -14.35 44.95 4.23
C SER A 1125 -14.24 43.98 5.42
N ASN A 1126 -13.90 44.51 6.59
CA ASN A 1126 -13.66 43.78 7.83
C ASN A 1126 -14.95 43.24 8.46
N ARG A 1127 -15.14 41.91 8.49
CA ARG A 1127 -15.88 41.22 9.56
C ARG A 1127 -15.23 39.88 9.91
N LYS A 1128 -14.86 39.73 11.19
CA LYS A 1128 -14.40 38.47 11.79
C LYS A 1128 -15.60 37.54 12.00
N ILE A 1129 -15.51 36.32 11.46
CA ILE A 1129 -16.21 35.15 11.99
C ILE A 1129 -15.15 34.06 12.22
N THR A 1130 -15.08 33.60 13.46
CA THR A 1130 -14.23 32.54 13.97
C THR A 1130 -14.78 31.18 13.56
N THR A 1131 -14.01 30.38 12.82
CA THR A 1131 -14.22 28.93 12.82
C THR A 1131 -13.81 28.40 14.19
N ASN A 1132 -14.64 27.52 14.77
CA ASN A 1132 -14.37 26.93 16.07
C ASN A 1132 -13.15 26.00 15.98
N LYS A 1133 -12.28 26.17 16.98
CA LYS A 1133 -11.16 25.35 17.46
C LYS A 1133 -10.72 24.13 16.63
N PRO A 1134 -9.42 24.00 16.29
CA PRO A 1134 -8.85 22.72 15.91
C PRO A 1134 -9.10 21.69 17.01
N THR A 1135 -9.62 20.52 16.64
CA THR A 1135 -9.77 19.37 17.53
C THR A 1135 -8.66 18.37 17.26
N ALA A 1136 -8.10 17.78 18.33
CA ALA A 1136 -6.91 16.92 18.38
C ALA A 1136 -6.90 15.62 17.53
N ASN A 1137 -7.88 15.38 16.65
CA ASN A 1137 -8.02 14.13 15.89
C ASN A 1137 -8.39 14.40 14.42
N ASP A 1138 -7.65 15.26 13.72
CA ASP A 1138 -7.95 15.56 12.30
C ASP A 1138 -7.00 14.84 11.31
N PRO A 1139 -7.41 13.68 10.73
CA PRO A 1139 -6.66 12.99 9.68
C PRO A 1139 -6.73 13.67 8.31
N LEU A 1140 -7.42 14.82 8.16
CA LEU A 1140 -7.49 15.50 6.86
C LEU A 1140 -6.12 15.83 6.28
N HIS A 1141 -5.15 16.20 7.11
CA HIS A 1141 -3.80 16.57 6.65
C HIS A 1141 -2.96 15.37 6.16
N THR A 1142 -3.36 14.13 6.46
CA THR A 1142 -2.68 12.91 5.96
C THR A 1142 -3.26 12.39 4.64
N LEU A 1143 -4.47 12.81 4.29
CA LEU A 1143 -5.19 12.39 3.07
C LEU A 1143 -5.39 13.54 2.08
N THR A 1144 -4.98 14.75 2.44
CA THR A 1144 -4.90 15.92 1.59
C THR A 1144 -3.53 16.54 1.82
N ASP A 1145 -3.05 17.43 0.98
CA ASP A 1145 -1.76 18.13 1.19
C ASP A 1145 -1.85 19.23 2.29
N GLY A 1146 -2.87 19.16 3.16
CA GLY A 1146 -3.13 20.14 4.20
C GLY A 1146 -3.67 21.49 3.69
N MET A 1147 -3.88 21.64 2.37
CA MET A 1147 -4.39 22.86 1.75
C MET A 1147 -5.86 22.70 1.34
N LEU A 1148 -6.76 22.56 2.32
CA LEU A 1148 -8.16 22.79 2.00
C LEU A 1148 -8.38 24.29 1.74
N THR A 1149 -8.52 24.64 0.46
CA THR A 1149 -9.23 25.87 0.13
C THR A 1149 -10.69 25.70 0.55
N LYS A 1150 -11.29 26.73 1.16
CA LYS A 1150 -12.73 26.75 1.45
C LYS A 1150 -13.47 26.30 0.18
N GLY A 1151 -14.39 25.34 0.33
CA GLY A 1151 -15.20 24.83 -0.79
C GLY A 1151 -15.69 25.98 -1.68
N PHE A 1152 -15.79 25.73 -2.98
CA PHE A 1152 -16.08 26.69 -4.06
C PHE A 1152 -17.31 27.58 -3.80
N GLY A 1153 -17.18 28.57 -2.92
CA GLY A 1153 -18.23 29.44 -2.43
C GLY A 1153 -17.58 30.59 -1.67
N LYS A 1154 -17.94 31.82 -2.01
CA LYS A 1154 -17.23 33.05 -1.64
C LYS A 1154 -16.80 33.10 -0.16
N THR A 1155 -15.53 33.44 0.05
CA THR A 1155 -15.08 34.20 1.22
C THR A 1155 -15.90 35.50 1.30
N PRO A 1156 -16.44 35.90 2.48
CA PRO A 1156 -17.21 37.14 2.63
C PRO A 1156 -16.49 38.39 2.10
#